data_AF-A0A970VBI8-F1
#
_entry.id   AF-A0A970VBI8-F1
#
_cell.length_a   1.000
_cell.length_b   1.000
_cell.length_c   1.000
_cell.angle_alpha   90.00
_cell.angle_beta   90.00
_cell.angle_gamma   90.00
#
_symmetry.space_group_name_H-M   'P 1'
#
loop_
_entity.id
_entity.type
_entity.pdbx_description
1 polymer ?
#
loop_
_entity_poly.entity_id
_entity_poly.type
_entity_poly.pdbx_seq_one_letter_code
_entity_poly.pdbx_strand_id
1 'polypeptide(L)'
;MTITDLFSPKLPKRRSVPKLLVLACATLAVLGTPSPAWARALTTIDYAGLSGNKVQLTLTLDEPIEEPHTFAIKDPARIAIDLPATENRIRQRNTEIGVGAVEGVTTLSADGRTRVVVRLTQLVPYELETSGSVIRLLIDSPGSMPTADEGGASDFAGAAHTITDIDFRRTEEGVGRIILKLTNGSAPVNIREEGGRIIADFLSTSLPAELERRLDVTDFATPVKTIDLRRFGQNVRMVVTPTGTYDQIAYQAGDTFTVELKPITPEQLEARLAEEGRYTGERLSLHFQDIEVRAVLQLIADFTGLNIVVSDSVAGNITLRLQDVPWDQALDIILKTKGLDKRKEGNVLLVAPAEEIAARERLELETLRQAQELSPLRSEFIQVNYAKASELAELIQSGDSSLLSERGTVKIDPRTNTLIVRDTAYNLEQIRNLVQRLDIAVRQVLIESRIVIATDDFSRDLGVRFGVAGTQTSNNGRDFITIGGSNTGYVDFGPGNNAGYITRDRDDTKDTAGLIVDLPIADPAGAISLAVGRIGTALLQLELAAMENEGKGSIISSPRVITANQKSATIEQGVEIPYEEATSSGATSISFKKAVLGLTVTPQITPDDRVLLDLSVSKDSRGQDTAAGPAINTQSVTTQVLVDNGETVVLGGIYEQTNVEGRRRVPLLGELPLIGWLFQSTTKVDDRSELLIFVTPKILKESLSMH
;
A
#
# COMPACT_ATOMS: atom_id res chain seq x y z
N MET A 1 -2.65 -24.20 -32.27
CA MET A 1 -3.31 -22.95 -32.69
C MET A 1 -3.15 -21.97 -31.54
N THR A 2 -2.09 -21.17 -31.55
CA THR A 2 -1.69 -20.30 -30.45
C THR A 2 -2.10 -18.86 -30.77
N ILE A 3 -2.82 -18.24 -29.82
CA ILE A 3 -3.27 -16.85 -29.88
C ILE A 3 -2.21 -16.01 -29.16
N THR A 4 -1.21 -15.55 -29.90
CA THR A 4 -0.19 -14.60 -29.44
C THR A 4 0.22 -13.71 -30.61
N ASP A 5 -0.74 -13.01 -31.22
CA ASP A 5 -0.45 -11.95 -32.19
C ASP A 5 -1.68 -11.06 -32.40
N LEU A 6 -1.91 -10.10 -31.49
CA LEU A 6 -2.70 -8.91 -31.79
C LEU A 6 -2.41 -7.84 -30.72
N PHE A 7 -2.22 -6.61 -31.18
CA PHE A 7 -1.94 -5.36 -30.47
C PHE A 7 -0.47 -4.91 -30.35
N SER A 8 0.05 -4.41 -31.48
CA SER A 8 0.98 -3.28 -31.52
C SER A 8 0.53 -2.31 -32.61
N PRO A 9 0.19 -1.04 -32.31
CA PRO A 9 -0.11 -0.07 -33.36
C PRO A 9 1.17 0.59 -33.89
N LYS A 10 1.42 0.38 -35.18
CA LYS A 10 2.42 1.08 -36.00
C LYS A 10 2.02 2.55 -36.20
N LEU A 11 2.91 3.49 -35.85
CA LEU A 11 2.88 4.89 -36.27
C LEU A 11 3.28 5.04 -37.76
N PRO A 12 2.61 5.88 -38.57
CA PRO A 12 3.03 6.15 -39.93
C PRO A 12 4.01 7.33 -40.02
N LYS A 13 5.13 7.11 -40.72
CA LYS A 13 6.03 8.14 -41.26
C LYS A 13 5.43 8.78 -42.52
N ARG A 14 5.44 10.11 -42.61
CA ARG A 14 5.47 10.97 -43.83
C ARG A 14 5.66 12.41 -43.35
N ARG A 15 6.40 13.33 -43.97
CA ARG A 15 7.25 13.39 -45.17
C ARG A 15 7.96 14.76 -45.07
N SER A 16 9.26 14.80 -45.32
CA SER A 16 10.06 16.03 -45.43
C SER A 16 9.98 16.61 -46.84
N VAL A 17 9.83 17.93 -46.99
CA VAL A 17 10.11 18.76 -48.19
C VAL A 17 10.50 20.19 -47.72
N PRO A 18 11.39 20.94 -48.41
CA PRO A 18 12.38 21.81 -47.78
C PRO A 18 12.19 23.34 -47.97
N LYS A 19 13.17 24.06 -47.41
CA LYS A 19 13.47 25.51 -47.43
C LYS A 19 13.45 26.19 -48.82
N LEU A 20 12.97 27.44 -48.87
CA LEU A 20 13.49 28.57 -49.67
C LEU A 20 12.81 29.87 -49.13
N LEU A 21 13.47 30.83 -48.48
CA LEU A 21 14.37 31.92 -48.95
C LEU A 21 13.62 33.25 -49.21
N VAL A 22 14.36 34.37 -49.04
CA VAL A 22 14.05 35.82 -49.19
C VAL A 22 13.70 36.49 -47.84
N LEU A 23 14.56 37.18 -47.09
CA LEU A 23 15.59 38.23 -47.34
C LEU A 23 15.02 39.60 -47.77
N ALA A 24 14.86 40.52 -46.80
CA ALA A 24 14.84 42.00 -46.87
C ALA A 24 14.26 42.51 -45.54
N CYS A 25 14.75 43.48 -44.77
CA CYS A 25 15.73 44.54 -44.94
C CYS A 25 16.37 44.85 -43.57
N ALA A 26 17.66 45.17 -43.58
CA ALA A 26 18.34 45.85 -42.49
C ALA A 26 18.15 47.36 -42.66
N THR A 27 17.77 48.08 -41.58
CA THR A 27 18.16 49.49 -41.36
C THR A 27 18.10 49.85 -39.87
N LEU A 28 19.24 50.36 -39.40
CA LEU A 28 19.54 51.10 -38.17
C LEU A 28 18.39 51.82 -37.45
N ALA A 29 18.33 51.65 -36.12
CA ALA A 29 18.12 52.75 -35.18
C ALA A 29 18.70 52.38 -33.80
N VAL A 30 19.80 53.04 -33.42
CA VAL A 30 20.24 53.17 -32.03
C VAL A 30 19.27 54.14 -31.35
N LEU A 31 18.64 53.75 -30.23
CA LEU A 31 18.25 54.61 -29.09
C LEU A 31 17.42 53.85 -28.04
N GLY A 32 17.86 53.93 -26.79
CA GLY A 32 17.01 53.86 -25.59
C GLY A 32 16.65 52.47 -25.09
N THR A 33 17.41 51.97 -24.10
CA THR A 33 16.85 51.01 -23.12
C THR A 33 15.70 51.72 -22.39
N PRO A 34 14.44 51.26 -22.45
CA PRO A 34 13.39 51.83 -21.63
C PRO A 34 13.70 51.52 -20.17
N SER A 35 14.06 52.54 -19.40
CA SER A 35 13.91 52.50 -17.95
C SER A 35 12.43 52.19 -17.65
N PRO A 36 12.10 51.32 -16.68
CA PRO A 36 10.70 51.14 -16.30
C PRO A 36 10.16 52.49 -15.84
N ALA A 37 9.29 53.09 -16.64
CA ALA A 37 8.58 54.29 -16.25
C ALA A 37 7.59 53.90 -15.16
N TRP A 38 7.79 54.41 -13.95
CA TRP A 38 6.81 54.30 -12.89
C TRP A 38 5.58 55.09 -13.30
N ALA A 39 4.46 54.41 -13.50
CA ALA A 39 3.21 55.05 -13.93
C ALA A 39 2.46 55.67 -12.75
N ARG A 40 2.66 55.15 -11.54
CA ARG A 40 1.90 55.50 -10.34
C ARG A 40 2.84 55.71 -9.16
N ALA A 41 2.41 56.41 -8.13
CA ALA A 41 3.12 56.56 -6.87
C ALA A 41 2.17 56.44 -5.67
N LEU A 42 2.61 55.67 -4.68
CA LEU A 42 1.98 55.56 -3.37
C LEU A 42 2.36 56.80 -2.54
N THR A 43 1.37 57.60 -2.15
CA THR A 43 1.57 58.90 -1.51
C THR A 43 1.37 58.87 -0.01
N THR A 44 0.34 58.17 0.49
CA THR A 44 0.04 58.08 1.94
C THR A 44 -0.43 56.69 2.36
N ILE A 45 -0.17 56.36 3.62
CA ILE A 45 -0.75 55.22 4.34
C ILE A 45 -1.33 55.77 5.63
N ASP A 46 -2.66 55.76 5.71
CA ASP A 46 -3.40 56.20 6.89
C ASP A 46 -4.06 54.98 7.56
N TYR A 47 -4.33 55.07 8.86
CA TYR A 47 -5.03 54.01 9.59
C TYR A 47 -6.12 54.60 10.50
N ALA A 48 -7.19 53.85 10.70
CA ALA A 48 -8.26 54.16 11.63
C ALA A 48 -8.66 52.90 12.41
N GLY A 49 -8.74 53.01 13.74
CA GLY A 49 -9.36 51.98 14.58
C GLY A 49 -10.87 52.10 14.53
N LEU A 50 -11.57 51.00 14.26
CA LEU A 50 -13.03 50.89 14.21
C LEU A 50 -13.56 50.20 15.47
N SER A 51 -14.87 50.29 15.70
CA SER A 51 -15.53 49.59 16.82
C SER A 51 -15.32 48.07 16.73
N GLY A 52 -15.09 47.42 17.87
CA GLY A 52 -14.84 45.97 17.92
C GLY A 52 -13.40 45.58 17.61
N ASN A 53 -12.42 46.45 17.88
CA ASN A 53 -10.98 46.19 17.71
C ASN A 53 -10.54 45.88 16.27
N LYS A 54 -11.35 46.31 15.29
CA LYS A 54 -11.02 46.24 13.85
C LYS A 54 -10.15 47.42 13.45
N VAL A 55 -9.32 47.24 12.43
CA VAL A 55 -8.43 48.29 11.90
C VAL A 55 -8.66 48.44 10.42
N GLN A 56 -8.88 49.67 9.96
CA GLN A 56 -8.91 50.00 8.54
C GLN A 56 -7.62 50.72 8.16
N LEU A 57 -6.87 50.15 7.21
CA LEU A 57 -5.74 50.78 6.54
C LEU A 57 -6.21 51.40 5.23
N THR A 58 -5.81 52.64 4.95
CA THR A 58 -6.16 53.37 3.72
C THR A 58 -4.88 53.78 3.01
N LEU A 59 -4.65 53.21 1.82
CA LEU A 59 -3.51 53.52 0.95
C LEU A 59 -3.99 54.49 -0.14
N THR A 60 -3.31 55.62 -0.31
CA THR A 60 -3.63 56.62 -1.34
C THR A 60 -2.56 56.63 -2.42
N LEU A 61 -2.99 56.52 -3.68
CA LEU A 61 -2.17 56.56 -4.90
C LEU A 61 -2.44 57.87 -5.66
N ASP A 62 -1.50 58.30 -6.50
CA ASP A 62 -1.69 59.43 -7.42
C ASP A 62 -2.55 59.10 -8.65
N GLU A 63 -2.59 57.83 -9.05
CA GLU A 63 -3.39 57.31 -10.17
C GLU A 63 -4.21 56.06 -9.77
N PRO A 64 -5.36 55.80 -10.42
CA PRO A 64 -6.21 54.65 -10.10
C PRO A 64 -5.54 53.32 -10.46
N ILE A 65 -5.76 52.29 -9.61
CA ILE A 65 -5.25 50.93 -9.79
C ILE A 65 -6.42 49.96 -9.99
N GLU A 66 -6.33 49.08 -10.99
CA GLU A 66 -7.42 48.14 -11.31
C GLU A 66 -7.41 46.91 -10.39
N GLU A 67 -6.24 46.32 -10.08
CA GLU A 67 -6.15 45.14 -9.19
C GLU A 67 -4.85 45.14 -8.36
N PRO A 68 -4.89 45.52 -7.07
CA PRO A 68 -3.80 45.27 -6.13
C PRO A 68 -3.80 43.80 -5.70
N HIS A 69 -2.63 43.18 -5.60
CA HIS A 69 -2.52 41.78 -5.22
C HIS A 69 -2.32 41.66 -3.71
N THR A 70 -3.10 40.84 -3.02
CA THR A 70 -2.95 40.62 -1.56
C THR A 70 -2.69 39.17 -1.22
N PHE A 71 -1.82 38.92 -0.25
CA PHE A 71 -1.62 37.58 0.32
C PHE A 71 -1.29 37.67 1.80
N ALA A 72 -1.57 36.61 2.55
CA ALA A 72 -1.26 36.54 3.97
C ALA A 72 -0.37 35.33 4.30
N ILE A 73 0.53 35.53 5.27
CA ILE A 73 1.49 34.56 5.77
C ILE A 73 1.16 34.35 7.25
N LYS A 74 1.08 33.10 7.72
CA LYS A 74 0.72 32.80 9.11
C LYS A 74 1.92 32.82 10.06
N ASP A 75 3.09 32.39 9.61
CA ASP A 75 4.29 32.30 10.45
C ASP A 75 5.51 32.90 9.75
N PRO A 76 5.97 34.11 10.14
CA PRO A 76 5.29 35.05 11.06
C PRO A 76 4.04 35.69 10.44
N ALA A 77 3.05 36.07 11.26
CA ALA A 77 1.76 36.59 10.80
C ALA A 77 1.88 37.95 10.08
N ARG A 78 1.62 37.98 8.76
CA ARG A 78 1.75 39.19 7.92
C ARG A 78 0.72 39.20 6.79
N ILE A 79 0.23 40.38 6.40
CA ILE A 79 -0.53 40.61 5.15
C ILE A 79 0.37 41.44 4.23
N ALA A 80 0.58 41.01 2.99
CA ALA A 80 1.33 41.74 2.00
C ALA A 80 0.43 42.17 0.84
N ILE A 81 0.53 43.44 0.45
CA ILE A 81 -0.17 44.05 -0.67
C ILE A 81 0.87 44.46 -1.71
N ASP A 82 0.81 43.89 -2.90
CA ASP A 82 1.68 44.22 -4.02
C ASP A 82 0.99 45.20 -4.97
N LEU A 83 1.68 46.33 -5.19
CA LEU A 83 1.28 47.41 -6.07
C LEU A 83 2.21 47.42 -7.31
N PRO A 84 1.79 46.84 -8.45
CA PRO A 84 2.58 46.85 -9.68
C PRO A 84 2.73 48.27 -10.23
N ALA A 85 3.88 48.54 -10.88
CA ALA A 85 4.21 49.82 -11.54
C ALA A 85 4.07 51.07 -10.65
N THR A 86 4.16 50.90 -9.32
CA THR A 86 3.88 51.94 -8.33
C THR A 86 5.14 52.32 -7.54
N GLU A 87 5.60 53.56 -7.66
CA GLU A 87 6.73 54.13 -6.92
C GLU A 87 6.33 54.40 -5.46
N ASN A 88 7.21 54.13 -4.50
CA ASN A 88 6.95 54.49 -3.11
C ASN A 88 7.45 55.91 -2.82
N ARG A 89 6.54 56.87 -2.66
CA ARG A 89 6.86 58.27 -2.30
C ARG A 89 6.57 58.60 -0.83
N ILE A 90 6.31 57.60 0.00
CA ILE A 90 6.06 57.81 1.43
C ILE A 90 7.38 58.11 2.14
N ARG A 91 7.40 59.12 3.02
CA ARG A 91 8.59 59.53 3.78
C ARG A 91 9.04 58.50 4.81
N GLN A 92 8.09 57.80 5.44
CA GLN A 92 8.35 56.77 6.45
C GLN A 92 8.03 55.39 5.86
N ARG A 93 9.08 54.59 5.64
CA ARG A 93 8.93 53.23 5.07
C ARG A 93 8.50 52.19 6.09
N ASN A 94 8.57 52.51 7.37
CA ASN A 94 8.11 51.66 8.46
C ASN A 94 7.34 52.53 9.45
N THR A 95 6.10 52.12 9.76
CA THR A 95 5.20 52.80 10.68
C THR A 95 4.67 51.78 11.68
N GLU A 96 4.91 52.01 12.96
CA GLU A 96 4.31 51.21 14.03
C GLU A 96 2.90 51.70 14.31
N ILE A 97 1.93 50.79 14.35
CA ILE A 97 0.51 51.12 14.53
C ILE A 97 0.04 50.66 15.92
N GLY A 98 0.30 49.39 16.28
CA GLY A 98 -0.01 48.84 17.60
C GLY A 98 -1.49 48.88 17.99
N VAL A 99 -2.42 48.82 17.02
CA VAL A 99 -3.88 48.83 17.25
C VAL A 99 -4.48 47.53 16.71
N GLY A 100 -5.42 46.93 17.44
CA GLY A 100 -6.07 45.68 17.03
C GLY A 100 -5.08 44.53 16.87
N ALA A 101 -5.18 43.78 15.76
CA ALA A 101 -4.23 42.74 15.39
C ALA A 101 -2.96 43.28 14.68
N VAL A 102 -2.87 44.59 14.40
CA VAL A 102 -1.84 45.19 13.55
C VAL A 102 -0.68 45.74 14.38
N GLU A 103 0.51 45.18 14.21
CA GLU A 103 1.74 45.67 14.85
C GLU A 103 2.30 46.89 14.12
N GLY A 104 2.43 46.81 12.79
CA GLY A 104 2.96 47.91 11.98
C GLY A 104 2.98 47.61 10.49
N VAL A 105 3.26 48.63 9.67
CA VAL A 105 3.28 48.54 8.20
C VAL A 105 4.66 48.92 7.68
N THR A 106 5.17 48.13 6.74
CA THR A 106 6.47 48.34 6.10
C THR A 106 6.34 48.31 4.59
N THR A 107 6.89 49.30 3.90
CA THR A 107 6.86 49.41 2.44
C THR A 107 8.23 49.09 1.83
N LEU A 108 8.27 48.21 0.82
CA LEU A 108 9.45 47.77 0.10
C LEU A 108 9.23 48.01 -1.40
N SER A 109 10.21 48.56 -2.11
CA SER A 109 10.12 48.79 -3.57
C SER A 109 11.27 48.09 -4.28
N ALA A 110 10.95 47.18 -5.21
CA ALA A 110 11.91 46.41 -6.00
C ALA A 110 11.27 45.98 -7.33
N ASP A 111 12.05 45.90 -8.41
CA ASP A 111 11.60 45.45 -9.74
C ASP A 111 10.28 46.10 -10.25
N GLY A 112 10.14 47.42 -10.10
CA GLY A 112 8.99 48.15 -10.64
C GLY A 112 7.67 47.88 -9.91
N ARG A 113 7.70 47.35 -8.69
CA ARG A 113 6.53 47.16 -7.81
C ARG A 113 6.83 47.65 -6.39
N THR A 114 5.80 48.13 -5.70
CA THR A 114 5.87 48.47 -4.27
C THR A 114 5.04 47.47 -3.49
N ARG A 115 5.67 46.76 -2.57
CA ARG A 115 5.07 45.83 -1.63
C ARG A 115 4.84 46.52 -0.29
N VAL A 116 3.61 46.52 0.19
CA VAL A 116 3.22 47.01 1.52
C VAL A 116 2.97 45.79 2.41
N VAL A 117 3.79 45.60 3.44
CA VAL A 117 3.72 44.48 4.38
C VAL A 117 3.18 44.96 5.72
N VAL A 118 2.00 44.50 6.07
CA VAL A 118 1.35 44.69 7.38
C VAL A 118 1.75 43.54 8.29
N ARG A 119 2.48 43.82 9.36
CA ARG A 119 2.82 42.85 10.42
C ARG A 119 1.68 42.74 11.40
N LEU A 120 1.33 41.51 11.77
CA LEU A 120 0.23 41.21 12.66
C LEU A 120 0.71 40.43 13.89
N THR A 121 0.04 40.60 15.02
CA THR A 121 0.25 39.76 16.21
C THR A 121 -0.24 38.33 15.99
N GLN A 122 -1.31 38.17 15.23
CA GLN A 122 -1.87 36.89 14.78
C GLN A 122 -2.66 37.09 13.48
N LEU A 123 -2.76 36.05 12.67
CA LEU A 123 -3.51 36.12 11.42
C LEU A 123 -5.02 36.23 11.70
N VAL A 124 -5.65 37.29 11.18
CA VAL A 124 -7.08 37.58 11.31
C VAL A 124 -7.72 37.77 9.94
N PRO A 125 -9.04 37.55 9.79
CA PRO A 125 -9.74 37.84 8.54
C PRO A 125 -9.51 39.28 8.08
N TYR A 126 -9.36 39.49 6.78
CA TYR A 126 -9.24 40.81 6.18
C TYR A 126 -10.02 40.90 4.87
N GLU A 127 -10.44 42.11 4.53
CA GLU A 127 -11.14 42.43 3.29
C GLU A 127 -10.45 43.63 2.63
N LEU A 128 -10.24 43.56 1.32
CA LEU A 128 -9.61 44.62 0.55
C LEU A 128 -10.61 45.18 -0.47
N GLU A 129 -10.86 46.49 -0.38
CA GLU A 129 -11.68 47.23 -1.33
C GLU A 129 -10.81 48.24 -2.09
N THR A 130 -10.94 48.26 -3.41
CA THR A 130 -10.26 49.25 -4.26
C THR A 130 -11.28 50.19 -4.86
N SER A 131 -11.11 51.49 -4.64
CA SER A 131 -11.99 52.55 -5.15
C SER A 131 -11.15 53.62 -5.83
N GLY A 132 -10.88 53.44 -7.13
CA GLY A 132 -10.08 54.37 -7.92
C GLY A 132 -8.62 54.39 -7.47
N SER A 133 -8.17 55.53 -6.93
CA SER A 133 -6.80 55.71 -6.41
C SER A 133 -6.65 55.42 -4.92
N VAL A 134 -7.70 54.92 -4.26
CA VAL A 134 -7.69 54.59 -2.83
C VAL A 134 -7.92 53.10 -2.63
N ILE A 135 -7.05 52.45 -1.86
CA ILE A 135 -7.20 51.05 -1.43
C ILE A 135 -7.48 51.03 0.06
N ARG A 136 -8.55 50.34 0.46
CA ARG A 136 -8.94 50.15 1.86
C ARG A 136 -8.76 48.69 2.24
N LEU A 137 -7.94 48.43 3.26
CA LEU A 137 -7.76 47.12 3.86
C LEU A 137 -8.43 47.12 5.24
N LEU A 138 -9.54 46.41 5.38
CA LEU A 138 -10.24 46.19 6.64
C LEU A 138 -9.71 44.91 7.29
N ILE A 139 -9.16 45.02 8.50
CA ILE A 139 -8.56 43.92 9.28
C ILE A 139 -9.44 43.69 10.51
N ASP A 140 -9.93 42.47 10.70
CA ASP A 140 -10.87 42.13 11.78
C ASP A 140 -10.19 41.89 13.13
N SER A 141 -10.99 41.65 14.18
CA SER A 141 -10.51 41.40 15.54
C SER A 141 -10.02 39.97 15.74
N PRO A 142 -8.97 39.76 16.55
CA PRO A 142 -8.60 38.43 17.02
C PRO A 142 -9.73 37.86 17.88
N GLY A 143 -10.36 36.79 17.41
CA GLY A 143 -11.54 36.16 18.04
C GLY A 143 -12.74 35.96 17.10
N SER A 144 -12.73 36.59 15.92
CA SER A 144 -13.79 36.46 14.90
C SER A 144 -13.54 35.32 13.91
N MET A 145 -13.03 34.17 14.37
CA MET A 145 -13.14 32.94 13.59
C MET A 145 -14.49 32.29 13.90
N PRO A 146 -15.28 31.89 12.88
CA PRO A 146 -16.53 31.17 13.14
C PRO A 146 -16.19 29.89 13.91
N THR A 147 -16.71 29.77 15.13
CA THR A 147 -16.73 28.54 15.90
C THR A 147 -17.57 27.52 15.14
N ALA A 148 -16.97 26.38 14.80
CA ALA A 148 -17.69 25.25 14.22
C ALA A 148 -18.72 24.75 15.23
N ASP A 149 -20.00 24.98 14.94
CA ASP A 149 -21.12 24.42 15.67
C ASP A 149 -21.39 23.01 15.11
N GLU A 150 -21.49 22.03 16.01
CA GLU A 150 -21.76 20.63 15.68
C GLU A 150 -23.24 20.45 15.32
N GLY A 151 -23.51 20.09 14.06
CA GLY A 151 -24.86 19.70 13.66
C GLY A 151 -25.00 19.25 12.22
N GLY A 152 -25.17 17.94 12.02
CA GLY A 152 -26.00 17.36 10.96
C GLY A 152 -25.40 17.29 9.55
N ALA A 153 -25.23 16.05 9.07
CA ALA A 153 -24.99 15.73 7.68
C ALA A 153 -26.11 16.31 6.79
N SER A 154 -25.75 17.28 5.95
CA SER A 154 -26.51 17.65 4.76
C SER A 154 -25.54 17.86 3.60
N ASP A 155 -26.00 17.47 2.41
CA ASP A 155 -25.29 17.55 1.14
C ASP A 155 -24.57 18.88 0.92
N PHE A 156 -23.40 18.79 0.30
CA PHE A 156 -22.42 19.84 0.05
C PHE A 156 -22.98 21.02 -0.77
N ALA A 157 -23.60 21.98 -0.10
CA ALA A 157 -23.91 23.30 -0.63
C ALA A 157 -23.30 24.37 0.29
N GLY A 158 -21.98 24.55 0.21
CA GLY A 158 -21.30 25.61 0.99
C GLY A 158 -19.78 25.52 1.14
N ALA A 159 -19.05 24.74 0.32
CA ALA A 159 -17.59 24.91 0.27
C ALA A 159 -17.27 26.20 -0.49
N ALA A 160 -16.81 27.22 0.22
CA ALA A 160 -16.49 28.53 -0.37
C ALA A 160 -15.33 28.47 -1.38
N HIS A 161 -14.53 27.41 -1.35
CA HIS A 161 -13.36 27.20 -2.19
C HIS A 161 -13.36 25.77 -2.76
N THR A 162 -13.05 25.60 -4.04
CA THR A 162 -12.92 24.30 -4.71
C THR A 162 -11.67 24.28 -5.57
N ILE A 163 -10.90 23.19 -5.52
CA ILE A 163 -9.77 22.98 -6.44
C ILE A 163 -10.34 22.46 -7.76
N THR A 164 -10.13 23.20 -8.84
CA THR A 164 -10.68 22.88 -10.17
C THR A 164 -9.69 22.12 -11.04
N ASP A 165 -8.38 22.30 -10.82
CA ASP A 165 -7.34 21.70 -11.66
C ASP A 165 -6.01 21.59 -10.91
N ILE A 166 -5.18 20.62 -11.31
CA ILE A 166 -3.77 20.52 -10.95
C ILE A 166 -2.91 20.27 -12.19
N ASP A 167 -1.88 21.07 -12.37
CA ASP A 167 -0.86 20.93 -13.41
C ASP A 167 0.55 20.85 -12.79
N PHE A 168 1.45 20.15 -13.48
CA PHE A 168 2.86 20.07 -13.12
C PHE A 168 3.74 20.42 -14.33
N ARG A 169 4.64 21.38 -14.16
CA ARG A 169 5.54 21.82 -15.23
C ARG A 169 6.98 21.87 -14.76
N ARG A 170 7.88 21.46 -15.67
CA ARG A 170 9.32 21.70 -15.54
C ARG A 170 9.71 22.98 -16.30
N THR A 171 10.50 23.85 -15.67
CA THR A 171 11.13 24.99 -16.35
C THR A 171 12.50 24.63 -16.94
N GLU A 172 13.06 25.50 -17.78
CA GLU A 172 14.40 25.32 -18.38
C GLU A 172 15.51 25.20 -17.32
N GLU A 173 15.33 25.80 -16.15
CA GLU A 173 16.26 25.73 -15.00
C GLU A 173 16.12 24.44 -14.16
N GLY A 174 15.27 23.49 -14.55
CA GLY A 174 15.04 22.25 -13.79
C GLY A 174 14.16 22.41 -12.54
N VAL A 175 13.46 23.54 -12.42
CA VAL A 175 12.50 23.80 -11.34
C VAL A 175 11.24 22.98 -11.59
N GLY A 176 10.76 22.29 -10.54
CA GLY A 176 9.45 21.65 -10.55
C GLY A 176 8.39 22.63 -10.07
N ARG A 177 7.46 23.03 -10.95
CA ARG A 177 6.36 23.95 -10.65
C ARG A 177 5.05 23.17 -10.58
N ILE A 178 4.44 23.16 -9.41
CA ILE A 178 3.11 22.59 -9.15
C ILE A 178 2.12 23.75 -9.15
N ILE A 179 1.07 23.65 -9.98
CA ILE A 179 0.10 24.72 -10.20
C ILE A 179 -1.29 24.17 -9.88
N LEU A 180 -1.96 24.72 -8.87
CA LEU A 180 -3.34 24.37 -8.53
C LEU A 180 -4.26 25.54 -8.84
N LYS A 181 -5.36 25.28 -9.54
CA LYS A 181 -6.41 26.27 -9.77
C LYS A 181 -7.53 26.11 -8.75
N LEU A 182 -7.96 27.23 -8.19
CA LEU A 182 -9.00 27.37 -7.18
C LEU A 182 -10.16 28.17 -7.77
N THR A 183 -11.38 28.00 -7.25
CA THR A 183 -12.53 28.83 -7.66
C THR A 183 -12.40 30.31 -7.30
N ASN A 184 -11.61 30.63 -6.28
CA ASN A 184 -11.40 31.97 -5.74
C ASN A 184 -10.09 32.04 -4.95
N GLY A 185 -9.40 33.18 -5.06
CA GLY A 185 -8.06 33.39 -4.52
C GLY A 185 -7.94 33.60 -3.02
N SER A 186 -9.02 33.43 -2.25
CA SER A 186 -9.06 33.67 -0.80
C SER A 186 -8.98 32.40 0.06
N ALA A 187 -8.77 31.23 -0.55
CA ALA A 187 -8.62 29.97 0.19
C ALA A 187 -7.41 30.04 1.15
N PRO A 188 -7.59 29.85 2.47
CA PRO A 188 -6.47 29.84 3.40
C PRO A 188 -5.66 28.56 3.23
N VAL A 189 -4.38 28.71 2.84
CA VAL A 189 -3.45 27.59 2.67
C VAL A 189 -2.40 27.59 3.78
N ASN A 190 -2.27 26.46 4.47
CA ASN A 190 -1.23 26.24 5.47
C ASN A 190 -0.17 25.29 4.92
N ILE A 191 1.06 25.78 4.76
CA ILE A 191 2.17 24.99 4.24
C ILE A 191 3.13 24.69 5.38
N ARG A 192 3.52 23.42 5.51
CA ARG A 192 4.54 22.98 6.45
C ARG A 192 5.40 21.88 5.85
N GLU A 193 6.59 21.70 6.40
CA GLU A 193 7.48 20.60 6.07
C GLU A 193 7.47 19.59 7.22
N GLU A 194 7.14 18.33 6.94
CA GLU A 194 6.99 17.28 7.95
C GLU A 194 7.60 15.96 7.45
N GLY A 195 8.70 15.54 8.07
CA GLY A 195 9.41 14.30 7.71
C GLY A 195 9.95 14.32 6.27
N GLY A 196 10.47 15.46 5.81
CA GLY A 196 11.03 15.64 4.46
C GLY A 196 9.97 15.68 3.36
N ARG A 197 8.69 15.91 3.70
CA ARG A 197 7.59 16.11 2.76
C ARG A 197 7.00 17.49 2.96
N ILE A 198 6.58 18.12 1.87
CA ILE A 198 5.89 19.41 1.90
C ILE A 198 4.39 19.13 1.94
N ILE A 199 3.72 19.58 3.00
CA ILE A 199 2.29 19.41 3.21
C ILE A 199 1.62 20.78 3.09
N ALA A 200 0.75 20.94 2.10
CA ALA A 200 -0.10 22.10 1.94
C ALA A 200 -1.56 21.72 2.26
N ASP A 201 -2.09 22.28 3.35
CA ASP A 201 -3.46 22.10 3.80
C ASP A 201 -4.31 23.29 3.35
N PHE A 202 -5.26 23.05 2.44
CA PHE A 202 -6.25 24.01 1.98
C PHE A 202 -7.48 23.92 2.89
N LEU A 203 -7.70 24.96 3.68
CA LEU A 203 -8.78 25.01 4.68
C LEU A 203 -10.13 25.28 4.01
N SER A 204 -11.19 24.62 4.50
CA SER A 204 -12.56 24.80 4.00
C SER A 204 -12.69 24.69 2.48
N THR A 205 -11.88 23.81 1.87
CA THR A 205 -11.76 23.65 0.42
C THR A 205 -12.28 22.27 0.03
N SER A 206 -13.02 22.19 -1.07
CA SER A 206 -13.49 20.92 -1.63
C SER A 206 -12.60 20.46 -2.80
N LEU A 207 -12.43 19.14 -2.95
CA LEU A 207 -11.66 18.52 -4.03
C LEU A 207 -12.58 17.60 -4.84
N PRO A 208 -12.83 17.80 -6.14
CA PRO A 208 -13.57 16.86 -6.98
C PRO A 208 -12.92 15.46 -6.95
N ALA A 209 -13.72 14.40 -6.98
CA ALA A 209 -13.22 13.01 -6.90
C ALA A 209 -12.23 12.66 -8.03
N GLU A 210 -12.34 13.33 -9.19
CA GLU A 210 -11.44 13.15 -10.31
C GLU A 210 -10.00 13.63 -10.02
N LEU A 211 -9.83 14.61 -9.12
CA LEU A 211 -8.54 15.19 -8.77
C LEU A 211 -7.92 14.56 -7.51
N GLU A 212 -8.64 13.64 -6.86
CA GLU A 212 -8.13 12.83 -5.74
C GLU A 212 -7.25 11.70 -6.25
N ARG A 213 -6.04 12.05 -6.65
CA ARG A 213 -5.06 11.12 -7.24
C ARG A 213 -3.63 11.47 -6.84
N ARG A 214 -2.76 10.47 -6.93
CA ARG A 214 -1.32 10.63 -6.83
C ARG A 214 -0.71 10.76 -8.22
N LEU A 215 0.03 11.83 -8.46
CA LEU A 215 0.83 12.07 -9.65
C LEU A 215 2.29 11.68 -9.37
N ASP A 216 2.85 10.80 -10.20
CA ASP A 216 4.30 10.54 -10.24
C ASP A 216 4.92 11.42 -11.31
N VAL A 217 5.89 12.23 -10.91
CA VAL A 217 6.57 13.22 -11.78
C VAL A 217 8.08 12.98 -11.83
N THR A 218 8.52 11.78 -11.47
CA THR A 218 9.94 11.39 -11.43
C THR A 218 10.61 11.52 -12.81
N ASP A 219 9.88 11.23 -13.89
CA ASP A 219 10.39 11.29 -15.28
C ASP A 219 10.77 12.70 -15.74
N PHE A 220 10.28 13.74 -15.04
CA PHE A 220 10.56 15.12 -15.41
C PHE A 220 11.94 15.58 -14.92
N ALA A 221 12.72 14.77 -14.19
CA ALA A 221 14.03 15.11 -13.65
C ALA A 221 14.05 16.46 -12.91
N THR A 222 13.01 16.67 -12.10
CA THR A 222 12.84 17.78 -11.15
C THR A 222 13.07 17.27 -9.73
N PRO A 223 13.29 18.13 -8.74
CA PRO A 223 13.37 17.73 -7.34
C PRO A 223 12.04 17.24 -6.73
N VAL A 224 10.97 17.12 -7.51
CA VAL A 224 9.68 16.54 -7.06
C VAL A 224 9.59 15.10 -7.57
N LYS A 225 9.25 14.16 -6.69
CA LYS A 225 9.00 12.75 -7.03
C LYS A 225 7.51 12.47 -7.20
N THR A 226 6.72 12.80 -6.18
CA THR A 226 5.26 12.54 -6.19
C THR A 226 4.48 13.72 -5.65
N ILE A 227 3.29 13.94 -6.18
CA ILE A 227 2.30 14.91 -5.70
C ILE A 227 1.01 14.15 -5.40
N ASP A 228 0.52 14.23 -4.17
CA ASP A 228 -0.64 13.48 -3.69
C ASP A 228 -1.70 14.45 -3.18
N LEU A 229 -2.86 14.51 -3.83
CA LEU A 229 -4.00 15.32 -3.42
C LEU A 229 -5.11 14.43 -2.89
N ARG A 230 -5.52 14.70 -1.64
CA ARG A 230 -6.56 13.92 -0.97
C ARG A 230 -7.45 14.79 -0.08
N ARG A 231 -8.67 14.34 0.12
CA ARG A 231 -9.59 14.96 1.08
C ARG A 231 -9.15 14.61 2.50
N PHE A 232 -9.17 15.60 3.39
CA PHE A 232 -8.85 15.44 4.80
C PHE A 232 -9.89 16.18 5.65
N GLY A 233 -10.98 15.49 5.99
CA GLY A 233 -12.13 16.09 6.67
C GLY A 233 -12.81 17.14 5.78
N GLN A 234 -12.88 18.39 6.26
CA GLN A 234 -13.40 19.55 5.51
C GLN A 234 -12.33 20.29 4.69
N ASN A 235 -11.10 19.78 4.68
CA ASN A 235 -9.94 20.40 4.05
C ASN A 235 -9.41 19.52 2.92
N VAL A 236 -8.58 20.09 2.05
CA VAL A 236 -7.78 19.32 1.08
C VAL A 236 -6.34 19.34 1.53
N ARG A 237 -5.69 18.17 1.51
CA ARG A 237 -4.26 18.05 1.79
C ARG A 237 -3.53 17.67 0.51
N MET A 238 -2.62 18.54 0.09
CA MET A 238 -1.61 18.21 -0.91
C MET A 238 -0.31 17.81 -0.21
N VAL A 239 0.22 16.64 -0.53
CA VAL A 239 1.51 16.14 -0.05
C VAL A 239 2.46 16.03 -1.23
N VAL A 240 3.56 16.77 -1.18
CA VAL A 240 4.63 16.71 -2.17
C VAL A 240 5.82 15.98 -1.54
N THR A 241 6.30 14.93 -2.22
CA THR A 241 7.50 14.20 -1.81
C THR A 241 8.67 14.65 -2.69
N PRO A 242 9.60 15.46 -2.17
CA PRO A 242 10.76 15.89 -2.92
C PRO A 242 11.92 14.90 -2.85
N THR A 243 12.94 15.11 -3.68
CA THR A 243 14.20 14.37 -3.74
C THR A 243 15.38 15.32 -3.90
N GLY A 244 16.42 15.12 -3.08
CA GLY A 244 17.61 15.97 -3.08
C GLY A 244 17.43 17.27 -2.29
N THR A 245 18.37 18.19 -2.45
CA THR A 245 18.34 19.51 -1.83
C THR A 245 17.66 20.52 -2.76
N TYR A 246 16.68 21.25 -2.23
CA TYR A 246 15.85 22.16 -3.00
C TYR A 246 15.58 23.45 -2.24
N ASP A 247 15.23 24.48 -2.99
CA ASP A 247 14.66 25.71 -2.51
C ASP A 247 13.17 25.71 -2.78
N GLN A 248 12.37 26.02 -1.77
CA GLN A 248 10.92 26.01 -1.87
C GLN A 248 10.39 27.44 -1.87
N ILE A 249 9.60 27.76 -2.90
CA ILE A 249 8.83 29.00 -2.95
C ILE A 249 7.38 28.63 -3.18
N ALA A 250 6.48 29.09 -2.33
CA ALA A 250 5.05 28.91 -2.51
C ALA A 250 4.34 30.26 -2.46
N TYR A 251 3.44 30.48 -3.42
CA TYR A 251 2.68 31.72 -3.52
C TYR A 251 1.33 31.46 -4.18
N GLN A 252 0.36 32.31 -3.84
CA GLN A 252 -0.95 32.32 -4.47
C GLN A 252 -1.09 33.62 -5.25
N ALA A 253 -1.46 33.52 -6.53
CA ALA A 253 -1.71 34.66 -7.40
C ALA A 253 -3.11 34.51 -7.99
N GLY A 254 -4.06 35.33 -7.51
CA GLY A 254 -5.45 35.22 -7.91
C GLY A 254 -6.02 33.83 -7.58
N ASP A 255 -6.59 33.18 -8.58
CA ASP A 255 -7.19 31.84 -8.50
C ASP A 255 -6.16 30.70 -8.53
N THR A 256 -4.87 30.99 -8.64
CA THR A 256 -3.84 29.98 -8.87
C THR A 256 -2.84 29.93 -7.71
N PHE A 257 -2.72 28.76 -7.08
CA PHE A 257 -1.72 28.48 -6.06
C PHE A 257 -0.54 27.72 -6.66
N THR A 258 0.66 28.25 -6.51
CA THR A 258 1.87 27.70 -7.12
C THR A 258 2.90 27.33 -6.06
N VAL A 259 3.45 26.11 -6.16
CA VAL A 259 4.61 25.66 -5.38
C VAL A 259 5.76 25.35 -6.34
N GLU A 260 6.88 26.04 -6.16
CA GLU A 260 8.09 25.87 -6.96
C GLU A 260 9.19 25.24 -6.10
N LEU A 261 9.78 24.16 -6.61
CA LEU A 261 10.95 23.51 -6.02
C LEU A 261 12.12 23.64 -6.98
N LYS A 262 13.10 24.48 -6.61
CA LYS A 262 14.33 24.71 -7.39
C LYS A 262 15.45 23.83 -6.85
N PRO A 263 16.10 22.98 -7.65
CA PRO A 263 17.22 22.17 -7.17
C PRO A 263 18.42 23.05 -6.86
N ILE A 264 19.07 22.80 -5.73
CA ILE A 264 20.27 23.54 -5.30
C ILE A 264 21.48 22.62 -5.50
N THR A 265 22.55 23.14 -6.12
CA THR A 265 23.81 22.38 -6.24
C THR A 265 24.57 22.37 -4.91
N PRO A 266 25.43 21.36 -4.65
CA PRO A 266 26.24 21.32 -3.43
C PRO A 266 27.07 22.59 -3.18
N GLU A 267 27.60 23.21 -4.24
CA GLU A 267 28.33 24.48 -4.17
C GLU A 267 27.43 25.66 -3.74
N GLN A 268 26.18 25.70 -4.21
CA GLN A 268 25.20 26.71 -3.80
C GLN A 268 24.68 26.46 -2.38
N LEU A 269 24.62 25.20 -1.94
CA LEU A 269 24.30 24.84 -0.57
C LEU A 269 25.41 25.25 0.40
N GLU A 270 26.68 25.05 0.04
CA GLU A 270 27.84 25.54 0.80
C GLU A 270 27.85 27.08 0.85
N ALA A 271 27.53 27.75 -0.25
CA ALA A 271 27.37 29.20 -0.29
C ALA A 271 26.19 29.67 0.58
N ARG A 272 25.08 28.92 0.64
CA ARG A 272 23.91 29.24 1.50
C ARG A 272 24.17 28.98 2.97
N LEU A 273 24.85 27.88 3.31
CA LEU A 273 25.33 27.62 4.67
C LEU A 273 26.33 28.70 5.11
N ALA A 274 27.09 29.27 4.17
CA ALA A 274 27.90 30.46 4.40
C ALA A 274 27.08 31.76 4.49
N GLU A 275 25.90 31.84 3.86
CA GLU A 275 24.94 32.96 3.98
C GLU A 275 24.06 32.92 5.24
N GLU A 276 23.70 31.75 5.78
CA GLU A 276 23.07 31.62 7.12
C GLU A 276 24.06 32.02 8.24
N GLY A 277 25.35 31.99 7.94
CA GLY A 277 26.42 32.61 8.72
C GLY A 277 26.68 34.08 8.39
N ARG A 278 25.83 34.77 7.60
CA ARG A 278 25.99 36.22 7.42
C ARG A 278 25.65 36.91 8.73
N TYR A 279 26.71 37.35 9.36
CA TYR A 279 26.70 38.37 10.37
C TYR A 279 25.85 39.58 9.90
N THR A 280 24.72 39.81 10.56
CA THR A 280 23.68 40.81 10.21
C THR A 280 23.81 42.09 11.02
N GLY A 281 24.78 42.15 11.92
CA GLY A 281 24.99 43.26 12.81
C GLY A 281 25.37 44.56 12.09
N GLU A 282 25.00 45.68 12.71
CA GLU A 282 25.49 47.00 12.32
C GLU A 282 27.01 47.00 12.18
N ARG A 283 27.50 47.63 11.10
CA ARG A 283 28.93 47.60 10.76
C ARG A 283 29.70 48.52 11.69
N LEU A 284 30.82 48.00 12.18
CA LEU A 284 31.69 48.66 13.13
C LEU A 284 33.13 48.67 12.59
N SER A 285 33.84 49.76 12.83
CA SER A 285 35.27 49.87 12.58
C SER A 285 36.00 50.14 13.90
N LEU A 286 36.84 49.21 14.34
CA LEU A 286 37.61 49.28 15.58
C LEU A 286 39.10 49.17 15.28
N HIS A 287 39.91 49.97 15.96
CA HIS A 287 41.36 49.85 15.90
C HIS A 287 41.92 49.95 17.31
N PHE A 288 42.27 48.80 17.88
CA PHE A 288 42.84 48.71 19.21
C PHE A 288 44.14 47.92 19.19
N GLN A 289 45.12 48.46 19.89
CA GLN A 289 46.37 47.79 20.18
C GLN A 289 46.39 47.49 21.67
N ASP A 290 46.56 46.22 22.01
CA ASP A 290 46.71 45.76 23.39
C ASP A 290 45.56 46.14 24.35
N ILE A 291 44.31 45.92 23.92
CA ILE A 291 43.11 46.20 24.75
C ILE A 291 42.64 44.94 25.49
N GLU A 292 42.14 45.09 26.71
CA GLU A 292 41.54 43.98 27.46
C GLU A 292 40.27 43.47 26.78
N VAL A 293 40.12 42.15 26.68
CA VAL A 293 38.97 41.51 26.00
C VAL A 293 37.64 41.94 26.62
N ARG A 294 37.58 42.14 27.95
CA ARG A 294 36.41 42.66 28.67
C ARG A 294 35.99 44.04 28.18
N ALA A 295 36.96 44.95 28.02
CA ALA A 295 36.70 46.31 27.56
C ALA A 295 36.17 46.33 26.12
N VAL A 296 36.65 45.42 25.26
CA VAL A 296 36.14 45.27 23.88
C VAL A 296 34.72 44.73 23.87
N LEU A 297 34.43 43.69 24.68
CA LEU A 297 33.09 43.12 24.78
C LEU A 297 32.06 44.13 25.31
N GLN A 298 32.47 44.96 26.28
CA GLN A 298 31.64 46.05 26.79
C GLN A 298 31.38 47.13 25.75
N LEU A 299 32.39 47.51 24.95
CA LEU A 299 32.20 48.46 23.86
C LEU A 299 31.21 47.93 22.80
N ILE A 300 31.25 46.62 22.51
CA ILE A 300 30.27 45.98 21.62
C ILE A 300 28.88 45.98 22.27
N ALA A 301 28.77 45.72 23.57
CA ALA A 301 27.51 45.82 24.32
C ALA A 301 26.92 47.24 24.24
N ASP A 302 27.73 48.26 24.49
CA ASP A 302 27.33 49.68 24.47
C ASP A 302 26.91 50.12 23.07
N PHE A 303 27.58 49.62 22.02
CA PHE A 303 27.25 49.93 20.63
C PHE A 303 25.95 49.24 20.16
N THR A 304 25.72 48.00 20.60
CA THR A 304 24.59 47.16 20.12
C THR A 304 23.36 47.23 21.01
N GLY A 305 23.46 47.83 22.20
CA GLY A 305 22.41 47.83 23.22
C GLY A 305 22.15 46.45 23.84
N LEU A 306 23.06 45.48 23.64
CA LEU A 306 22.91 44.13 24.20
C LEU A 306 23.39 44.09 25.65
N ASN A 307 22.64 43.41 26.50
CA ASN A 307 23.07 43.14 27.87
C ASN A 307 24.07 41.99 27.88
N ILE A 308 25.38 42.29 27.92
CA ILE A 308 26.45 41.29 27.97
C ILE A 308 26.95 41.16 29.41
N VAL A 309 26.99 39.94 29.94
CA VAL A 309 27.61 39.61 31.23
C VAL A 309 28.88 38.83 30.97
N VAL A 310 30.02 39.39 31.37
CA VAL A 310 31.36 38.81 31.15
C VAL A 310 31.86 38.21 32.47
N SER A 311 32.13 36.91 32.49
CA SER A 311 32.67 36.22 33.68
C SER A 311 34.02 36.82 34.11
N ASP A 312 34.34 36.76 35.40
CA ASP A 312 35.61 37.28 35.97
C ASP A 312 36.83 36.52 35.44
N SER A 313 36.63 35.27 35.01
CA SER A 313 37.62 34.37 34.42
C SER A 313 38.08 34.78 33.01
N VAL A 314 37.39 35.74 32.36
CA VAL A 314 37.78 36.26 31.04
C VAL A 314 38.98 37.19 31.19
N ALA A 315 40.17 36.65 30.93
CA ALA A 315 41.45 37.35 30.99
C ALA A 315 42.18 37.37 29.63
N GLY A 316 42.93 38.43 29.39
CA GLY A 316 43.80 38.56 28.22
C GLY A 316 43.59 39.87 27.46
N ASN A 317 44.63 40.23 26.73
CA ASN A 317 44.66 41.36 25.81
C ASN A 317 44.48 40.90 24.37
N ILE A 318 43.80 41.68 23.55
CA ILE A 318 43.64 41.42 22.13
C ILE A 318 44.06 42.66 21.35
N THR A 319 44.80 42.47 20.27
CA THR A 319 45.08 43.52 19.29
C THR A 319 44.22 43.22 18.07
N LEU A 320 43.34 44.16 17.71
CA LEU A 320 42.36 43.97 16.65
C LEU A 320 42.23 45.24 15.80
N ARG A 321 42.23 45.03 14.49
CA ARG A 321 41.92 46.07 13.49
C ARG A 321 40.79 45.55 12.63
N LEU A 322 39.59 46.06 12.87
CA LEU A 322 38.37 45.75 12.14
C LEU A 322 37.97 47.00 11.35
N GLN A 323 37.69 46.84 10.06
CA GLN A 323 37.24 47.92 9.18
C GLN A 323 35.99 47.44 8.46
N ASP A 324 34.88 48.15 8.66
CA ASP A 324 33.57 47.86 8.07
C ASP A 324 33.08 46.41 8.30
N VAL A 325 33.23 45.90 9.53
CA VAL A 325 32.86 44.53 9.90
C VAL A 325 31.58 44.53 10.73
N PRO A 326 30.55 43.70 10.42
CA PRO A 326 29.38 43.51 11.28
C PRO A 326 29.76 43.17 12.74
N TRP A 327 29.09 43.76 13.73
CA TRP A 327 29.47 43.58 15.14
C TRP A 327 29.39 42.13 15.63
N ASP A 328 28.49 41.32 15.08
CA ASP A 328 28.31 39.90 15.41
C ASP A 328 29.43 39.04 14.83
N GLN A 329 29.99 39.45 13.68
CA GLN A 329 31.23 38.90 13.13
C GLN A 329 32.41 39.24 14.02
N ALA A 330 32.52 40.52 14.40
CA ALA A 330 33.55 40.99 15.29
C ALA A 330 33.53 40.22 16.62
N LEU A 331 32.35 40.07 17.22
CA LEU A 331 32.14 39.31 18.45
C LEU A 331 32.58 37.85 18.31
N ASP A 332 32.16 37.14 17.26
CA ASP A 332 32.52 35.74 17.05
C ASP A 332 34.04 35.56 16.83
N ILE A 333 34.69 36.46 16.09
CA ILE A 333 36.15 36.46 15.90
C ILE A 333 36.87 36.64 17.24
N ILE A 334 36.40 37.58 18.08
CA ILE A 334 36.98 37.84 19.41
C ILE A 334 36.84 36.60 20.30
N LEU A 335 35.65 36.01 20.33
CA LEU A 335 35.36 34.82 21.14
C LEU A 335 36.24 33.63 20.71
N LYS A 336 36.30 33.32 19.41
CA LYS A 336 37.12 32.22 18.86
C LYS A 336 38.62 32.43 19.09
N THR A 337 39.13 33.64 18.89
CA THR A 337 40.58 33.94 19.05
C THR A 337 41.04 33.77 20.50
N LYS A 338 40.13 33.94 21.47
CA LYS A 338 40.42 33.85 22.90
C LYS A 338 39.84 32.61 23.58
N GLY A 339 39.27 31.65 22.82
CA GLY A 339 38.70 30.43 23.37
C GLY A 339 37.49 30.66 24.29
N LEU A 340 36.76 31.75 24.07
CA LEU A 340 35.54 32.09 24.80
C LEU A 340 34.32 31.58 24.04
N ASP A 341 33.24 31.31 24.76
CA ASP A 341 31.94 30.93 24.19
C ASP A 341 30.85 31.87 24.73
N LYS A 342 29.71 31.91 24.05
CA LYS A 342 28.56 32.73 24.42
C LYS A 342 27.29 31.89 24.61
N ARG A 343 26.48 32.23 25.61
CA ARG A 343 25.14 31.65 25.84
C ARG A 343 24.12 32.75 26.02
N LYS A 344 23.01 32.64 25.30
CA LYS A 344 21.90 33.59 25.39
C LYS A 344 20.87 33.04 26.36
N GLU A 345 20.76 33.66 27.53
CA GLU A 345 19.73 33.38 28.51
C GLU A 345 18.72 34.53 28.48
N GLY A 346 17.65 34.34 27.70
CA GLY A 346 16.61 35.36 27.50
C GLY A 346 17.17 36.64 26.87
N ASN A 347 17.22 37.72 27.66
CA ASN A 347 17.67 39.06 27.24
C ASN A 347 19.15 39.35 27.57
N VAL A 348 19.87 38.40 28.18
CA VAL A 348 21.26 38.56 28.59
C VAL A 348 22.14 37.58 27.81
N LEU A 349 23.30 38.07 27.35
CA LEU A 349 24.33 37.28 26.71
C LEU A 349 25.47 37.03 27.70
N LEU A 350 25.60 35.79 28.18
CA LEU A 350 26.71 35.37 29.01
C LEU A 350 27.92 35.07 28.13
N VAL A 351 29.08 35.62 28.49
CA VAL A 351 30.37 35.33 27.84
C VAL A 351 31.36 34.85 28.90
N ALA A 352 31.88 33.64 28.71
CA ALA A 352 32.86 33.01 29.59
C ALA A 352 33.81 32.09 28.79
N PRO A 353 34.90 31.59 29.37
CA PRO A 353 35.73 30.57 28.74
C PRO A 353 34.90 29.34 28.35
N ALA A 354 35.16 28.77 27.18
CA ALA A 354 34.39 27.64 26.66
C ALA A 354 34.37 26.43 27.61
N GLU A 355 35.47 26.19 28.34
CA GLU A 355 35.57 25.13 29.34
C GLU A 355 34.64 25.34 30.55
N GLU A 356 34.47 26.59 31.00
CA GLU A 356 33.59 26.93 32.13
C GLU A 356 32.12 26.71 31.76
N ILE A 357 31.72 27.15 30.55
CA ILE A 357 30.37 26.93 30.01
C ILE A 357 30.10 25.43 29.86
N ALA A 358 31.00 24.68 29.23
CA ALA A 358 30.85 23.24 29.06
C ALA A 358 30.77 22.48 30.39
N ALA A 359 31.56 22.88 31.39
CA ALA A 359 31.52 22.30 32.73
C ALA A 359 30.18 22.58 33.43
N ARG A 360 29.66 23.81 33.32
CA ARG A 360 28.37 24.19 33.92
C ARG A 360 27.21 23.46 33.25
N GLU A 361 27.16 23.39 31.93
CA GLU A 361 26.14 22.65 31.19
C GLU A 361 26.15 21.16 31.55
N ARG A 362 27.35 20.56 31.64
CA ARG A 362 27.49 19.18 32.07
C ARG A 362 26.92 18.98 33.47
N LEU A 363 27.24 19.88 34.41
CA LEU A 363 26.74 19.80 35.77
C LEU A 363 25.21 20.01 35.83
N GLU A 364 24.66 20.92 35.04
CA GLU A 364 23.21 21.14 34.93
C GLU A 364 22.51 19.90 34.37
N LEU A 365 23.03 19.28 33.31
CA LEU A 365 22.50 18.02 32.75
C LEU A 365 22.63 16.85 33.73
N GLU A 366 23.76 16.73 34.44
CA GLU A 366 23.95 15.73 35.50
C GLU A 366 22.97 15.97 36.66
N THR A 367 22.71 17.22 37.04
CA THR A 367 21.74 17.57 38.09
C THR A 367 20.32 17.22 37.66
N LEU A 368 19.95 17.54 36.41
CA LEU A 368 18.64 17.16 35.85
C LEU A 368 18.48 15.63 35.82
N ARG A 369 19.52 14.91 35.41
CA ARG A 369 19.53 13.45 35.41
C ARG A 369 19.38 12.87 36.82
N GLN A 370 20.16 13.38 37.78
CA GLN A 370 20.05 12.98 39.19
C GLN A 370 18.67 13.30 39.77
N ALA A 371 18.08 14.45 39.45
CA ALA A 371 16.73 14.81 39.86
C ALA A 371 15.67 13.86 39.28
N GLN A 372 15.84 13.43 38.02
CA GLN A 372 15.00 12.41 37.40
C GLN A 372 15.15 11.04 38.09
N GLU A 373 16.38 10.61 38.40
CA GLU A 373 16.66 9.33 39.08
C GLU A 373 16.18 9.28 40.54
N LEU A 374 16.21 10.42 41.23
CA LEU A 374 15.74 10.59 42.61
C LEU A 374 14.23 10.87 42.72
N SER A 375 13.54 10.97 41.59
CA SER A 375 12.10 11.18 41.58
C SER A 375 11.37 10.04 42.32
N PRO A 376 10.29 10.34 43.09
CA PRO A 376 9.59 9.33 43.86
C PRO A 376 8.87 8.33 42.96
N LEU A 377 9.03 7.04 43.26
CA LEU A 377 8.33 5.97 42.57
C LEU A 377 6.86 5.92 43.03
N ARG A 378 5.95 5.77 42.07
CA ARG A 378 4.52 5.56 42.30
C ARG A 378 4.11 4.21 41.71
N SER A 379 3.09 3.59 42.30
CA SER A 379 2.51 2.35 41.78
C SER A 379 1.15 2.66 41.16
N GLU A 380 0.91 2.13 39.96
CA GLU A 380 -0.35 2.26 39.25
C GLU A 380 -0.85 0.89 38.77
N PHE A 381 -2.17 0.72 38.80
CA PHE A 381 -2.86 -0.44 38.31
C PHE A 381 -3.51 -0.10 36.97
N ILE A 382 -3.08 -0.76 35.90
CA ILE A 382 -3.59 -0.54 34.54
C ILE A 382 -4.31 -1.81 34.10
N GLN A 383 -5.64 -1.73 33.99
CA GLN A 383 -6.45 -2.85 33.52
C GLN A 383 -6.39 -2.93 31.99
N VAL A 384 -6.19 -4.14 31.46
CA VAL A 384 -6.12 -4.42 30.01
C VAL A 384 -7.37 -5.20 29.60
N ASN A 385 -8.02 -4.81 28.50
CA ASN A 385 -9.34 -5.31 28.12
C ASN A 385 -9.29 -6.33 26.98
N TYR A 386 -8.55 -6.04 25.92
CA TYR A 386 -8.50 -6.82 24.68
C TYR A 386 -7.18 -7.58 24.53
N ALA A 387 -6.06 -6.94 24.87
CA ALA A 387 -4.74 -7.56 24.83
C ALA A 387 -4.46 -8.39 26.09
N LYS A 388 -3.46 -9.28 26.03
CA LYS A 388 -2.97 -9.99 27.21
C LYS A 388 -1.95 -9.14 27.96
N ALA A 389 -2.15 -8.96 29.27
CA ALA A 389 -1.22 -8.24 30.12
C ALA A 389 0.19 -8.87 30.11
N SER A 390 0.32 -10.18 29.88
CA SER A 390 1.63 -10.83 29.74
C SER A 390 2.43 -10.32 28.54
N GLU A 391 1.79 -10.20 27.38
CA GLU A 391 2.43 -9.75 26.14
C GLU A 391 2.82 -8.26 26.25
N LEU A 392 1.97 -7.44 26.87
CA LEU A 392 2.28 -6.03 27.12
C LEU A 392 3.41 -5.84 28.14
N ALA A 393 3.48 -6.66 29.19
CA ALA A 393 4.55 -6.58 30.16
C ALA A 393 5.91 -6.95 29.56
N GLU A 394 5.96 -7.95 28.67
CA GLU A 394 7.17 -8.31 27.92
C GLU A 394 7.64 -7.14 27.04
N LEU A 395 6.72 -6.46 26.35
CA LEU A 395 7.05 -5.27 25.56
C LEU A 395 7.62 -4.13 26.42
N ILE A 396 7.03 -3.87 27.58
CA ILE A 396 7.48 -2.81 28.51
C ILE A 396 8.86 -3.15 29.12
N GLN A 397 9.15 -4.43 29.36
CA GLN A 397 10.42 -4.90 29.93
C GLN A 397 11.53 -5.15 28.89
N SER A 398 11.24 -5.08 27.59
CA SER A 398 12.20 -5.41 26.53
C SER A 398 13.46 -4.53 26.62
N GLY A 399 14.61 -5.17 26.87
CA GLY A 399 15.79 -4.54 27.50
C GLY A 399 16.47 -3.41 26.74
N ASP A 400 16.39 -3.37 25.41
CA ASP A 400 17.08 -2.34 24.61
C ASP A 400 16.25 -1.04 24.48
N SER A 401 14.94 -1.09 24.77
CA SER A 401 14.01 0.04 24.72
C SER A 401 13.05 0.03 25.90
N SER A 402 13.55 -0.32 27.08
CA SER A 402 12.75 -0.35 28.30
C SER A 402 12.18 1.04 28.58
N LEU A 403 10.85 1.13 28.60
CA LEU A 403 10.14 2.34 29.05
C LEU A 403 10.18 2.51 30.56
N LEU A 404 10.75 1.52 31.27
CA LEU A 404 10.94 1.56 32.71
C LEU A 404 12.26 2.26 33.06
N SER A 405 12.27 2.95 34.19
CA SER A 405 13.51 3.41 34.82
C SER A 405 14.31 2.22 35.36
N GLU A 406 15.59 2.43 35.69
CA GLU A 406 16.44 1.40 36.32
C GLU A 406 15.84 0.81 37.61
N ARG A 407 14.96 1.56 38.28
CA ARG A 407 14.27 1.17 39.52
C ARG A 407 12.82 0.72 39.29
N GLY A 408 12.36 0.82 38.05
CA GLY A 408 11.02 0.49 37.63
C GLY A 408 10.77 -1.01 37.64
N THR A 409 9.55 -1.42 38.00
CA THR A 409 9.17 -2.84 37.97
C THR A 409 7.75 -2.99 37.45
N VAL A 410 7.52 -4.00 36.62
CA VAL A 410 6.19 -4.38 36.13
C VAL A 410 5.87 -5.78 36.62
N LYS A 411 4.68 -5.94 37.19
CA LYS A 411 4.10 -7.24 37.56
C LYS A 411 2.73 -7.39 36.91
N ILE A 412 2.31 -8.63 36.71
CA ILE A 412 1.02 -8.96 36.10
C ILE A 412 0.18 -9.69 37.15
N ASP A 413 -1.09 -9.33 37.28
CA ASP A 413 -2.11 -10.20 37.88
C ASP A 413 -2.87 -10.89 36.74
N PRO A 414 -2.59 -12.18 36.45
CA PRO A 414 -3.24 -12.89 35.34
C PRO A 414 -4.72 -13.14 35.58
N ARG A 415 -5.19 -13.13 36.84
CA ARG A 415 -6.61 -13.37 37.17
C ARG A 415 -7.49 -12.20 36.77
N THR A 416 -6.96 -10.98 36.83
CA THR A 416 -7.69 -9.73 36.53
C THR A 416 -7.18 -9.03 35.26
N ASN A 417 -6.26 -9.67 34.52
CA ASN A 417 -5.58 -9.10 33.36
C ASN A 417 -5.08 -7.65 33.61
N THR A 418 -4.48 -7.42 34.77
CA THR A 418 -4.06 -6.08 35.23
C THR A 418 -2.53 -6.00 35.33
N LEU A 419 -1.98 -4.91 34.82
CA LEU A 419 -0.58 -4.54 34.95
C LEU A 419 -0.39 -3.69 36.20
N ILE A 420 0.51 -4.13 37.08
CA ILE A 420 0.94 -3.42 38.28
C ILE A 420 2.31 -2.83 37.96
N VAL A 421 2.35 -1.55 37.62
CA VAL A 421 3.57 -0.83 37.23
C VAL A 421 4.00 0.06 38.38
N ARG A 422 5.27 -0.03 38.75
CA ARG A 422 5.89 0.86 39.73
C ARG A 422 7.03 1.62 39.09
N ASP A 423 6.88 2.92 38.89
CA ASP A 423 7.90 3.78 38.27
C ASP A 423 7.69 5.27 38.59
N THR A 424 8.50 6.17 38.02
CA THR A 424 8.32 7.62 38.05
C THR A 424 7.02 8.04 37.36
N ALA A 425 6.47 9.20 37.76
CA ALA A 425 5.22 9.70 37.19
C ALA A 425 5.29 9.89 35.66
N TYR A 426 6.46 10.30 35.15
CA TYR A 426 6.69 10.47 33.71
C TYR A 426 6.57 9.15 32.94
N ASN A 427 7.26 8.09 33.39
CA ASN A 427 7.20 6.78 32.72
C ASN A 427 5.82 6.13 32.83
N LEU A 428 5.12 6.30 33.96
CA LEU A 428 3.76 5.79 34.13
C LEU A 428 2.79 6.39 33.10
N GLU A 429 2.91 7.69 32.79
CA GLU A 429 2.11 8.34 31.76
C GLU A 429 2.43 7.79 30.36
N GLN A 430 3.71 7.60 30.04
CA GLN A 430 4.12 7.00 28.76
C GLN A 430 3.59 5.58 28.61
N ILE A 431 3.69 4.77 29.66
CA ILE A 431 3.18 3.39 29.68
C ILE A 431 1.65 3.39 29.52
N ARG A 432 0.93 4.28 30.22
CA ARG A 432 -0.53 4.40 30.08
C ARG A 432 -0.93 4.74 28.64
N ASN A 433 -0.26 5.72 28.04
CA ASN A 433 -0.51 6.13 26.65
C ASN A 433 -0.20 4.99 25.67
N LEU A 434 0.85 4.20 25.92
CA LEU A 434 1.19 3.03 25.11
C LEU A 434 0.12 1.93 25.24
N VAL A 435 -0.28 1.58 26.46
CA VAL A 435 -1.31 0.55 26.69
C VAL A 435 -2.63 0.97 26.05
N GLN A 436 -3.06 2.23 26.18
CA GLN A 436 -4.29 2.73 25.54
C GLN A 436 -4.26 2.66 24.02
N ARG A 437 -3.08 2.82 23.38
CA ARG A 437 -2.95 2.72 21.92
C ARG A 437 -2.91 1.28 21.42
N LEU A 438 -2.41 0.35 22.22
CA LEU A 438 -2.28 -1.07 21.85
C LEU A 438 -3.48 -1.92 22.24
N ASP A 439 -4.20 -1.56 23.31
CA ASP A 439 -5.37 -2.27 23.81
C ASP A 439 -6.63 -1.97 22.97
N ILE A 440 -6.60 -2.38 21.69
CA ILE A 440 -7.73 -2.28 20.76
C ILE A 440 -8.28 -3.67 20.43
N ALA A 441 -9.58 -3.74 20.13
CA ALA A 441 -10.23 -4.97 19.71
C ALA A 441 -9.64 -5.50 18.40
N VAL A 442 -9.25 -6.78 18.39
CA VAL A 442 -8.75 -7.43 17.16
C VAL A 442 -9.91 -7.78 16.23
N ARG A 443 -9.75 -7.41 14.96
CA ARG A 443 -10.70 -7.79 13.90
C ARG A 443 -10.68 -9.30 13.68
N GLN A 444 -11.84 -9.87 13.39
CA GLN A 444 -12.00 -11.29 13.07
C GLN A 444 -12.22 -11.50 11.58
N VAL A 445 -11.76 -12.65 11.07
CA VAL A 445 -11.92 -13.05 9.68
C VAL A 445 -12.58 -14.43 9.64
N LEU A 446 -13.64 -14.55 8.85
CA LEU A 446 -14.21 -15.82 8.42
C LEU A 446 -13.51 -16.27 7.15
N ILE A 447 -12.96 -17.47 7.15
CA ILE A 447 -12.31 -18.08 5.98
C ILE A 447 -13.15 -19.26 5.55
N GLU A 448 -13.56 -19.24 4.29
CA GLU A 448 -14.26 -20.34 3.63
C GLU A 448 -13.37 -20.89 2.53
N SER A 449 -13.05 -22.18 2.59
CA SER A 449 -12.40 -22.90 1.50
C SER A 449 -13.42 -23.79 0.81
N ARG A 450 -13.33 -23.96 -0.50
CA ARG A 450 -14.17 -24.88 -1.28
C ARG A 450 -13.28 -25.76 -2.14
N ILE A 451 -13.38 -27.06 -1.96
CA ILE A 451 -12.70 -28.07 -2.76
C ILE A 451 -13.77 -28.71 -3.65
N VAL A 452 -13.60 -28.60 -4.96
CA VAL A 452 -14.50 -29.16 -5.97
C VAL A 452 -13.75 -30.24 -6.74
N ILE A 453 -14.29 -31.45 -6.75
CA ILE A 453 -13.81 -32.56 -7.58
C ILE A 453 -14.92 -32.92 -8.56
N ALA A 454 -14.65 -32.85 -9.85
CA ALA A 454 -15.55 -33.29 -10.91
C ALA A 454 -14.95 -34.49 -11.63
N THR A 455 -15.74 -35.54 -11.84
CA THR A 455 -15.36 -36.74 -12.59
C THR A 455 -16.35 -37.00 -13.73
N ASP A 456 -15.84 -37.39 -14.89
CA ASP A 456 -16.59 -37.76 -16.09
C ASP A 456 -15.94 -39.02 -16.67
N ASP A 457 -16.59 -40.16 -16.45
CA ASP A 457 -16.10 -41.49 -16.77
C ASP A 457 -16.90 -42.03 -17.97
N PHE A 458 -16.22 -42.41 -19.05
CA PHE A 458 -16.85 -43.01 -20.23
C PHE A 458 -16.16 -44.31 -20.62
N SER A 459 -16.92 -45.40 -20.73
CA SER A 459 -16.41 -46.67 -21.25
C SER A 459 -17.34 -47.29 -22.29
N ARG A 460 -16.75 -47.90 -23.32
CA ARG A 460 -17.47 -48.58 -24.38
C ARG A 460 -16.73 -49.82 -24.83
N ASP A 461 -17.42 -50.95 -24.74
CA ASP A 461 -16.92 -52.27 -25.12
C ASP A 461 -17.85 -52.93 -26.16
N LEU A 462 -17.24 -53.51 -27.19
CA LEU A 462 -17.93 -54.34 -28.17
C LEU A 462 -17.20 -55.67 -28.32
N GLY A 463 -17.95 -56.76 -28.27
CA GLY A 463 -17.46 -58.13 -28.38
C GLY A 463 -18.27 -58.96 -29.37
N VAL A 464 -17.63 -60.00 -29.90
CA VAL A 464 -18.24 -60.91 -30.87
C VAL A 464 -17.86 -62.34 -30.55
N ARG A 465 -18.85 -63.22 -30.58
CA ARG A 465 -18.64 -64.67 -30.54
C ARG A 465 -19.25 -65.28 -31.79
N PHE A 466 -18.47 -66.08 -32.50
CA PHE A 466 -18.91 -66.72 -33.73
C PHE A 466 -18.47 -68.17 -33.73
N GLY A 467 -19.37 -69.07 -34.05
CA GLY A 467 -19.11 -70.51 -34.12
C GLY A 467 -19.83 -71.15 -35.29
N VAL A 468 -19.17 -72.13 -35.89
CA VAL A 468 -19.81 -73.10 -36.77
C VAL A 468 -19.54 -74.46 -36.17
N ALA A 469 -20.59 -75.26 -35.99
CA ALA A 469 -20.51 -76.61 -35.47
C ALA A 469 -21.23 -77.55 -36.44
N GLY A 470 -20.52 -78.50 -37.05
CA GLY A 470 -21.14 -79.51 -37.91
C GLY A 470 -20.66 -80.90 -37.55
N THR A 471 -21.55 -81.89 -37.53
CA THR A 471 -21.20 -83.30 -37.26
C THR A 471 -21.35 -84.13 -38.55
N GLN A 472 -20.36 -84.96 -38.86
CA GLN A 472 -20.50 -86.03 -39.84
C GLN A 472 -20.33 -87.39 -39.15
N THR A 473 -21.34 -88.24 -39.27
CA THR A 473 -21.32 -89.63 -38.77
C THR A 473 -20.66 -90.54 -39.80
N SER A 474 -19.60 -91.24 -39.42
CA SER A 474 -19.04 -92.33 -40.23
C SER A 474 -19.91 -93.60 -40.09
N ASN A 475 -19.94 -94.44 -41.13
CA ASN A 475 -20.84 -95.60 -41.30
C ASN A 475 -20.87 -96.63 -40.15
N ASN A 476 -19.95 -96.56 -39.18
CA ASN A 476 -19.93 -97.43 -38.00
C ASN A 476 -20.52 -96.81 -36.72
N GLY A 477 -21.16 -95.63 -36.81
CA GLY A 477 -21.92 -95.04 -35.69
C GLY A 477 -21.09 -94.64 -34.46
N ARG A 478 -19.76 -94.60 -34.58
CA ARG A 478 -18.83 -94.28 -33.46
C ARG A 478 -17.84 -93.15 -33.73
N ASP A 479 -17.64 -92.72 -34.98
CA ASP A 479 -16.78 -91.58 -35.32
C ASP A 479 -17.62 -90.39 -35.78
N PHE A 480 -17.41 -89.25 -35.11
CA PHE A 480 -18.00 -87.96 -35.44
C PHE A 480 -16.88 -86.99 -35.85
N ILE A 481 -16.95 -86.41 -37.04
CA ILE A 481 -16.09 -85.28 -37.42
C ILE A 481 -16.83 -84.00 -37.03
N THR A 482 -16.35 -83.32 -35.99
CA THR A 482 -16.83 -81.98 -35.60
C THR A 482 -16.02 -80.91 -36.34
N ILE A 483 -16.69 -80.08 -37.15
CA ILE A 483 -16.09 -78.86 -37.71
C ILE A 483 -16.41 -77.73 -36.73
N GLY A 484 -15.40 -77.18 -36.04
CA GLY A 484 -15.56 -76.09 -35.07
C GLY A 484 -14.21 -75.58 -34.53
N GLY A 485 -14.24 -74.54 -33.68
CA GLY A 485 -13.02 -73.89 -33.17
C GLY A 485 -12.31 -74.61 -32.01
N SER A 486 -12.88 -75.70 -31.48
CA SER A 486 -12.26 -76.57 -30.47
C SER A 486 -12.56 -78.05 -30.74
N ASN A 487 -11.69 -78.95 -30.26
CA ASN A 487 -11.74 -80.40 -30.56
C ASN A 487 -12.69 -81.23 -29.66
N THR A 488 -13.33 -80.64 -28.65
CA THR A 488 -14.08 -81.40 -27.61
C THR A 488 -15.48 -80.83 -27.35
N GLY A 489 -16.41 -81.06 -28.28
CA GLY A 489 -17.82 -80.78 -28.08
C GLY A 489 -18.72 -81.59 -29.03
N TYR A 490 -19.79 -82.18 -28.50
CA TYR A 490 -20.85 -82.84 -29.27
C TYR A 490 -22.13 -82.00 -29.20
N VAL A 491 -22.88 -81.92 -30.30
CA VAL A 491 -24.17 -81.24 -30.37
C VAL A 491 -25.25 -82.32 -30.50
N ASP A 492 -26.06 -82.53 -29.45
CA ASP A 492 -27.12 -83.55 -29.44
C ASP A 492 -28.39 -83.02 -30.14
N PHE A 493 -28.92 -83.82 -31.08
CA PHE A 493 -30.12 -83.52 -31.87
C PHE A 493 -31.26 -84.51 -31.57
N GLY A 494 -31.34 -85.03 -30.35
CA GLY A 494 -32.42 -85.92 -29.90
C GLY A 494 -33.79 -85.21 -29.82
N PRO A 495 -34.88 -85.83 -30.30
CA PRO A 495 -36.23 -85.30 -30.14
C PRO A 495 -36.67 -85.47 -28.67
N GLY A 496 -36.59 -84.40 -27.88
CA GLY A 496 -37.01 -84.42 -26.47
C GLY A 496 -36.40 -83.34 -25.59
N ASN A 497 -35.31 -82.70 -26.01
CA ASN A 497 -34.69 -81.60 -25.26
C ASN A 497 -35.06 -80.24 -25.88
N ASN A 498 -35.49 -79.32 -25.02
CA ASN A 498 -35.86 -77.95 -25.38
C ASN A 498 -34.79 -77.26 -26.22
N ALA A 499 -35.24 -76.61 -27.30
CA ALA A 499 -34.59 -75.64 -28.15
C ALA A 499 -33.14 -75.20 -27.79
N GLY A 500 -32.20 -75.48 -28.70
CA GLY A 500 -31.20 -74.49 -29.12
C GLY A 500 -30.13 -74.03 -28.12
N TYR A 501 -29.80 -74.83 -27.10
CA TYR A 501 -28.60 -74.60 -26.28
C TYR A 501 -27.66 -75.82 -26.33
N ILE A 502 -26.35 -75.54 -26.38
CA ILE A 502 -25.29 -76.54 -26.26
C ILE A 502 -25.45 -77.22 -24.88
N THR A 503 -25.83 -78.48 -24.86
CA THR A 503 -26.01 -79.24 -23.61
C THR A 503 -24.66 -79.72 -23.07
N ARG A 504 -24.43 -79.47 -21.78
CA ARG A 504 -23.35 -80.03 -20.95
C ARG A 504 -23.09 -81.50 -21.25
N ASP A 505 -21.83 -81.86 -21.40
CA ASP A 505 -21.41 -83.24 -21.15
C ASP A 505 -21.74 -83.58 -19.67
N ARG A 506 -22.30 -84.76 -19.43
CA ARG A 506 -22.82 -85.13 -18.09
C ARG A 506 -21.70 -85.47 -17.10
N ASP A 507 -20.44 -85.50 -17.54
CA ASP A 507 -19.31 -85.98 -16.72
C ASP A 507 -17.99 -85.17 -16.83
N ASP A 508 -17.95 -84.02 -17.53
CA ASP A 508 -16.74 -83.19 -17.60
C ASP A 508 -17.04 -81.70 -17.40
N THR A 509 -16.29 -81.06 -16.50
CA THR A 509 -16.56 -79.70 -15.97
C THR A 509 -16.00 -78.57 -16.85
N LYS A 510 -15.82 -78.81 -18.15
CA LYS A 510 -15.25 -77.82 -19.08
C LYS A 510 -16.25 -77.42 -20.16
N ASP A 511 -17.05 -76.40 -19.85
CA ASP A 511 -17.90 -75.69 -20.81
C ASP A 511 -17.04 -75.11 -21.95
N THR A 512 -16.93 -75.81 -23.08
CA THR A 512 -16.23 -75.30 -24.27
C THR A 512 -17.18 -75.30 -25.45
N ALA A 513 -17.85 -74.16 -25.69
CA ALA A 513 -18.57 -73.93 -26.93
C ALA A 513 -17.58 -73.97 -28.11
N GLY A 514 -17.92 -74.67 -29.21
CA GLY A 514 -17.07 -74.82 -30.40
C GLY A 514 -16.94 -73.54 -31.26
N LEU A 515 -16.68 -72.40 -30.62
CA LEU A 515 -16.61 -71.08 -31.24
C LEU A 515 -15.29 -70.92 -32.01
N ILE A 516 -15.37 -70.44 -33.26
CA ILE A 516 -14.23 -70.12 -34.13
C ILE A 516 -13.64 -68.75 -33.76
N VAL A 517 -14.50 -67.82 -33.32
CA VAL A 517 -14.11 -66.51 -32.78
C VAL A 517 -14.74 -66.41 -31.40
N ASP A 518 -13.91 -66.25 -30.38
CA ASP A 518 -14.37 -66.04 -29.01
C ASP A 518 -13.70 -64.77 -28.47
N LEU A 519 -14.29 -63.63 -28.83
CA LEU A 519 -13.87 -62.31 -28.35
C LEU A 519 -15.00 -61.69 -27.51
N PRO A 520 -15.42 -62.33 -26.39
CA PRO A 520 -16.47 -61.80 -25.54
C PRO A 520 -15.99 -60.56 -24.77
N ILE A 521 -16.96 -59.79 -24.28
CA ILE A 521 -16.74 -58.75 -23.26
C ILE A 521 -17.19 -59.29 -21.90
N ALA A 522 -16.58 -58.82 -20.80
CA ALA A 522 -16.76 -59.41 -19.47
C ALA A 522 -18.20 -59.27 -18.94
N ASP A 523 -18.79 -58.07 -19.07
CA ASP A 523 -20.11 -57.74 -18.53
C ASP A 523 -20.94 -56.94 -19.57
N PRO A 524 -21.54 -57.61 -20.57
CA PRO A 524 -22.30 -56.91 -21.60
C PRO A 524 -23.58 -56.26 -21.04
N ALA A 525 -23.85 -55.00 -21.40
CA ALA A 525 -25.13 -54.35 -21.12
C ALA A 525 -26.27 -54.99 -21.92
N GLY A 526 -25.96 -55.52 -23.11
CA GLY A 526 -26.87 -56.31 -23.91
C GLY A 526 -26.12 -57.21 -24.89
N ALA A 527 -26.71 -58.38 -25.16
CA ALA A 527 -26.22 -59.30 -26.18
C ALA A 527 -27.36 -59.77 -27.08
N ILE A 528 -27.09 -59.84 -28.39
CA ILE A 528 -27.99 -60.42 -29.39
C ILE A 528 -27.33 -61.67 -29.91
N SER A 529 -27.97 -62.82 -29.71
CA SER A 529 -27.54 -64.10 -30.25
C SER A 529 -28.48 -64.56 -31.37
N LEU A 530 -27.89 -64.99 -32.48
CA LEU A 530 -28.58 -65.58 -33.63
C LEU A 530 -27.99 -66.97 -33.87
N ALA A 531 -28.84 -67.98 -33.75
CA ALA A 531 -28.52 -69.35 -34.13
C ALA A 531 -29.37 -69.72 -35.35
N VAL A 532 -28.72 -70.01 -36.48
CA VAL A 532 -29.40 -70.48 -37.69
C VAL A 532 -29.38 -72.01 -37.70
N GLY A 533 -30.53 -72.62 -37.42
CA GLY A 533 -30.70 -74.06 -37.33
C GLY A 533 -30.55 -74.77 -38.68
N ARG A 534 -29.60 -75.72 -38.74
CA ARG A 534 -29.40 -76.76 -39.76
C ARG A 534 -29.32 -76.28 -41.22
N ILE A 535 -28.18 -75.71 -41.59
CA ILE A 535 -27.75 -75.67 -43.00
C ILE A 535 -27.03 -76.99 -43.29
N GLY A 536 -27.78 -78.02 -43.74
CA GLY A 536 -27.24 -79.38 -43.95
C GLY A 536 -27.02 -80.15 -42.64
N THR A 537 -25.76 -80.37 -42.24
CA THR A 537 -25.35 -80.93 -40.93
C THR A 537 -24.69 -79.91 -40.01
N ALA A 538 -24.63 -78.63 -40.41
CA ALA A 538 -23.96 -77.56 -39.69
C ALA A 538 -24.93 -76.57 -39.01
N LEU A 539 -24.55 -76.10 -37.83
CA LEU A 539 -25.16 -75.05 -37.03
C LEU A 539 -24.25 -73.82 -37.07
N LEU A 540 -24.81 -72.66 -37.37
CA LEU A 540 -24.11 -71.39 -37.30
C LEU A 540 -24.64 -70.58 -36.12
N GLN A 541 -23.71 -70.07 -35.31
CA GLN A 541 -23.99 -69.23 -34.16
C GLN A 541 -23.21 -67.92 -34.28
N LEU A 542 -23.91 -66.80 -34.09
CA LEU A 542 -23.34 -65.47 -33.97
C LEU A 542 -23.92 -64.79 -32.73
N GLU A 543 -23.06 -64.25 -31.88
CA GLU A 543 -23.44 -63.44 -30.73
C GLU A 543 -22.69 -62.12 -30.79
N LEU A 544 -23.44 -61.03 -30.70
CA LEU A 544 -22.92 -59.67 -30.60
C LEU A 544 -23.22 -59.15 -29.22
N ALA A 545 -22.18 -58.70 -28.52
CA ALA A 545 -22.27 -58.20 -27.17
C ALA A 545 -21.75 -56.77 -27.13
N ALA A 546 -22.47 -55.87 -26.46
CA ALA A 546 -22.09 -54.46 -26.35
C ALA A 546 -22.37 -53.93 -24.94
N MET A 547 -21.52 -53.00 -24.51
CA MET A 547 -21.67 -52.22 -23.29
C MET A 547 -21.20 -50.79 -23.57
N GLU A 548 -21.99 -49.82 -23.11
CA GLU A 548 -21.59 -48.43 -23.01
C GLU A 548 -22.01 -47.94 -21.62
N ASN A 549 -21.07 -47.36 -20.88
CA ASN A 549 -21.27 -46.83 -19.54
C ASN A 549 -20.79 -45.39 -19.48
N GLU A 550 -21.60 -44.51 -18.91
CA GLU A 550 -21.30 -43.09 -18.71
C GLU A 550 -21.59 -42.74 -17.25
N GLY A 551 -20.57 -42.28 -16.54
CA GLY A 551 -20.62 -41.89 -15.14
C GLY A 551 -20.23 -40.43 -14.97
N LYS A 552 -21.03 -39.65 -14.24
CA LYS A 552 -20.69 -38.25 -13.89
C LYS A 552 -20.80 -38.05 -12.39
N GLY A 553 -19.76 -37.49 -11.79
CA GLY A 553 -19.66 -37.26 -10.36
C GLY A 553 -19.21 -35.83 -10.05
N SER A 554 -19.75 -35.25 -8.98
CA SER A 554 -19.25 -33.99 -8.43
C SER A 554 -19.24 -34.03 -6.91
N ILE A 555 -18.10 -33.75 -6.30
CA ILE A 555 -17.90 -33.71 -4.85
C ILE A 555 -17.48 -32.30 -4.46
N ILE A 556 -18.26 -31.65 -3.59
CA ILE A 556 -17.97 -30.32 -3.06
C ILE A 556 -17.75 -30.45 -1.55
N SER A 557 -16.63 -29.91 -1.07
CA SER A 557 -16.29 -29.87 0.36
C SER A 557 -15.98 -28.44 0.76
N SER A 558 -16.67 -27.89 1.76
CA SER A 558 -16.59 -26.47 2.13
C SER A 558 -16.27 -26.23 3.61
N PRO A 559 -15.02 -26.44 4.08
CA PRO A 559 -14.63 -26.13 5.46
C PRO A 559 -14.64 -24.61 5.71
N ARG A 560 -15.11 -24.21 6.90
CA ARG A 560 -15.24 -22.81 7.31
C ARG A 560 -14.69 -22.62 8.72
N VAL A 561 -13.89 -21.58 8.92
CA VAL A 561 -13.30 -21.26 10.23
C VAL A 561 -13.29 -19.75 10.45
N ILE A 562 -13.52 -19.32 11.68
CA ILE A 562 -13.40 -17.92 12.11
C ILE A 562 -12.19 -17.82 13.03
N THR A 563 -11.33 -16.83 12.79
CA THR A 563 -10.19 -16.58 13.66
C THR A 563 -9.90 -15.08 13.76
N ALA A 564 -9.17 -14.69 14.80
CA ALA A 564 -8.68 -13.33 14.98
C ALA A 564 -7.51 -13.05 14.02
N ASN A 565 -7.29 -11.77 13.71
CA ASN A 565 -6.13 -11.33 12.96
C ASN A 565 -4.82 -11.88 13.56
N GLN A 566 -3.93 -12.41 12.70
CA GLN A 566 -2.64 -13.04 13.04
C GLN A 566 -2.72 -14.30 13.91
N LYS A 567 -3.92 -14.87 14.12
CA LYS A 567 -4.08 -16.10 14.90
C LYS A 567 -4.36 -17.30 13.99
N SER A 568 -3.50 -18.30 14.07
CA SER A 568 -3.69 -19.57 13.36
C SER A 568 -4.90 -20.32 13.89
N ALA A 569 -5.69 -20.87 12.98
CA ALA A 569 -6.82 -21.74 13.28
C ALA A 569 -6.82 -22.96 12.36
N THR A 570 -7.24 -24.11 12.90
CA THR A 570 -7.28 -25.40 12.21
C THR A 570 -8.64 -26.04 12.40
N ILE A 571 -9.19 -26.59 11.32
CA ILE A 571 -10.39 -27.44 11.32
C ILE A 571 -10.08 -28.72 10.55
N GLU A 572 -10.36 -29.88 11.18
CA GLU A 572 -10.10 -31.20 10.60
C GLU A 572 -11.34 -32.10 10.76
N GLN A 573 -11.65 -32.89 9.74
CA GLN A 573 -12.68 -33.94 9.79
C GLN A 573 -12.17 -35.18 9.04
N GLY A 574 -12.18 -36.35 9.69
CA GLY A 574 -11.82 -37.60 9.04
C GLY A 574 -11.61 -38.74 10.02
N VAL A 575 -10.74 -39.67 9.66
CA VAL A 575 -10.46 -40.88 10.44
C VAL A 575 -8.96 -41.07 10.64
N GLU A 576 -8.59 -41.74 11.72
CA GLU A 576 -7.21 -42.15 11.99
C GLU A 576 -7.05 -43.63 11.67
N ILE A 577 -6.11 -43.94 10.77
CA ILE A 577 -5.81 -45.30 10.31
C ILE A 577 -4.60 -45.82 11.09
N PRO A 578 -4.73 -46.96 11.81
CA PRO A 578 -3.61 -47.57 12.51
C PRO A 578 -2.65 -48.26 11.53
N TYR A 579 -1.35 -48.04 11.73
CA TYR A 579 -0.25 -48.71 11.05
C TYR A 579 0.64 -49.41 12.06
N GLU A 580 1.14 -50.59 11.68
CA GLU A 580 2.15 -51.30 12.45
C GLU A 580 3.53 -50.74 12.13
N GLU A 581 4.20 -50.16 13.12
CA GLU A 581 5.58 -49.67 13.04
C GLU A 581 6.50 -50.60 13.84
N ALA A 582 7.64 -50.98 13.24
CA ALA A 582 8.67 -51.72 13.93
C ALA A 582 9.43 -50.79 14.88
N THR A 583 9.33 -51.03 16.18
CA THR A 583 10.11 -50.30 17.18
C THR A 583 11.57 -50.75 17.15
N SER A 584 12.47 -49.90 17.68
CA SER A 584 13.91 -50.20 17.77
C SER A 584 14.26 -51.46 18.59
N SER A 585 13.32 -51.97 19.39
CA SER A 585 13.43 -53.21 20.17
C SER A 585 12.87 -54.46 19.47
N GLY A 586 12.38 -54.33 18.23
CA GLY A 586 11.79 -55.44 17.46
C GLY A 586 10.34 -55.78 17.84
N ALA A 587 9.71 -54.99 18.71
CA ALA A 587 8.28 -55.09 19.02
C ALA A 587 7.44 -54.25 18.03
N THR A 588 6.23 -54.69 17.72
CA THR A 588 5.29 -53.94 16.88
C THR A 588 4.58 -52.88 17.73
N SER A 589 4.64 -51.61 17.32
CA SER A 589 3.86 -50.50 17.88
C SER A 589 2.81 -50.03 16.88
N ILE A 590 1.64 -49.64 17.36
CA ILE A 590 0.58 -49.10 16.50
C ILE A 590 0.71 -47.57 16.44
N SER A 591 0.89 -47.03 15.24
CA SER A 591 0.98 -45.59 14.95
C SER A 591 -0.24 -45.16 14.15
N PHE A 592 -0.91 -44.08 14.55
CA PHE A 592 -2.10 -43.59 13.88
C PHE A 592 -1.74 -42.52 12.85
N LYS A 593 -2.13 -42.72 11.59
CA LYS A 593 -2.02 -41.69 10.54
C LYS A 593 -3.39 -41.13 10.21
N LYS A 594 -3.49 -39.81 10.17
CA LYS A 594 -4.72 -39.08 9.85
C LYS A 594 -5.02 -39.16 8.35
N ALA A 595 -6.26 -39.48 8.00
CA ALA A 595 -6.84 -39.27 6.69
C ALA A 595 -8.02 -38.30 6.85
N VAL A 596 -7.74 -37.00 6.75
CA VAL A 596 -8.67 -35.92 7.09
C VAL A 596 -8.81 -34.91 5.95
N LEU A 597 -9.99 -34.29 5.87
CA LEU A 597 -10.17 -32.98 5.27
C LEU A 597 -9.73 -31.93 6.30
N GLY A 598 -8.62 -31.24 6.02
CA GLY A 598 -8.01 -30.25 6.88
C GLY A 598 -7.97 -28.87 6.23
N LEU A 599 -8.26 -27.83 7.01
CA LEU A 599 -7.95 -26.43 6.68
C LEU A 599 -7.20 -25.83 7.87
N THR A 600 -5.95 -25.43 7.64
CA THR A 600 -5.17 -24.60 8.56
C THR A 600 -4.93 -23.25 7.91
N VAL A 601 -5.22 -22.18 8.62
CA VAL A 601 -5.11 -20.82 8.11
C VAL A 601 -4.60 -19.85 9.17
N THR A 602 -3.74 -18.93 8.74
CA THR A 602 -3.37 -17.74 9.51
C THR A 602 -3.67 -16.50 8.68
N PRO A 603 -4.69 -15.69 9.04
CA PRO A 603 -5.01 -14.47 8.30
C PRO A 603 -4.24 -13.26 8.84
N GLN A 604 -3.90 -12.33 7.95
CA GLN A 604 -3.40 -11.01 8.29
C GLN A 604 -4.17 -9.96 7.49
N ILE A 605 -4.86 -9.06 8.19
CA ILE A 605 -5.61 -7.97 7.58
C ILE A 605 -4.69 -6.78 7.34
N THR A 606 -4.67 -6.28 6.12
CA THR A 606 -3.91 -5.09 5.71
C THR A 606 -4.70 -3.79 5.95
N PRO A 607 -4.05 -2.61 5.92
CA PRO A 607 -4.75 -1.33 6.08
C PRO A 607 -5.76 -1.00 4.96
N ASP A 608 -5.62 -1.60 3.78
CA ASP A 608 -6.54 -1.48 2.63
C ASP A 608 -7.68 -2.52 2.63
N ASP A 609 -7.97 -3.13 3.79
CA ASP A 609 -9.01 -4.15 3.99
C ASP A 609 -8.86 -5.41 3.11
N ARG A 610 -7.64 -5.74 2.71
CA ARG A 610 -7.31 -7.04 2.11
C ARG A 610 -6.88 -8.02 3.19
N VAL A 611 -6.94 -9.30 2.86
CA VAL A 611 -6.54 -10.38 3.76
C VAL A 611 -5.44 -11.19 3.10
N LEU A 612 -4.24 -11.12 3.70
CA LEU A 612 -3.15 -12.04 3.42
C LEU A 612 -3.44 -13.34 4.17
N LEU A 613 -3.43 -14.46 3.47
CA LEU A 613 -3.77 -15.77 4.02
C LEU A 613 -2.59 -16.72 3.82
N ASP A 614 -2.06 -17.24 4.92
CA ASP A 614 -1.23 -18.44 4.91
C ASP A 614 -2.15 -19.65 5.01
N LEU A 615 -2.27 -20.43 3.95
CA LEU A 615 -3.24 -21.52 3.81
C LEU A 615 -2.53 -22.85 3.64
N SER A 616 -2.99 -23.84 4.40
CA SER A 616 -2.73 -25.26 4.16
C SER A 616 -4.07 -25.98 4.13
N VAL A 617 -4.44 -26.47 2.94
CA VAL A 617 -5.68 -27.23 2.73
C VAL A 617 -5.27 -28.64 2.33
N SER A 618 -5.80 -29.65 3.03
CA SER A 618 -5.59 -31.06 2.71
C SER A 618 -6.90 -31.80 2.62
N LYS A 619 -6.97 -32.80 1.74
CA LYS A 619 -8.07 -33.74 1.61
C LYS A 619 -7.47 -35.12 1.41
N ASP A 620 -7.42 -35.86 2.51
CA ASP A 620 -6.89 -37.21 2.52
C ASP A 620 -8.03 -38.22 2.65
N SER A 621 -7.91 -39.35 1.96
CA SER A 621 -8.88 -40.45 2.02
C SER A 621 -8.18 -41.81 2.08
N ARG A 622 -8.84 -42.80 2.69
CA ARG A 622 -8.36 -44.19 2.69
C ARG A 622 -8.31 -44.73 1.26
N GLY A 623 -7.12 -45.16 0.83
CA GLY A 623 -6.86 -45.79 -0.46
C GLY A 623 -6.95 -47.32 -0.41
N GLN A 624 -6.30 -47.98 -1.36
CA GLN A 624 -6.29 -49.44 -1.52
C GLN A 624 -5.63 -50.16 -0.33
N ASP A 625 -6.11 -51.36 0.00
CA ASP A 625 -5.49 -52.19 1.04
C ASP A 625 -4.17 -52.79 0.55
N THR A 626 -3.09 -52.59 1.32
CA THR A 626 -1.76 -53.17 1.04
C THR A 626 -1.36 -54.15 2.15
N ALA A 627 -0.35 -54.97 1.90
CA ALA A 627 0.18 -55.91 2.90
C ALA A 627 0.70 -55.22 4.19
N ALA A 628 1.02 -53.92 4.12
CA ALA A 628 1.48 -53.10 5.24
C ALA A 628 0.38 -52.20 5.85
N GLY A 629 -0.88 -52.40 5.45
CA GLY A 629 -2.02 -51.57 5.84
C GLY A 629 -2.64 -50.80 4.65
N PRO A 630 -3.75 -50.07 4.86
CA PRO A 630 -4.38 -49.29 3.80
C PRO A 630 -3.44 -48.21 3.27
N ALA A 631 -3.48 -47.88 1.98
CA ALA A 631 -2.83 -46.67 1.44
C ALA A 631 -3.63 -45.41 1.84
N ILE A 632 -3.03 -44.23 1.72
CA ILE A 632 -3.73 -42.94 1.90
C ILE A 632 -3.57 -42.15 0.61
N ASN A 633 -4.70 -41.82 -0.02
CA ASN A 633 -4.71 -40.89 -1.15
C ASN A 633 -4.70 -39.49 -0.56
N THR A 634 -3.74 -38.67 -0.97
CA THR A 634 -3.54 -37.32 -0.42
C THR A 634 -3.70 -36.26 -1.51
N GLN A 635 -4.36 -35.15 -1.15
CA GLN A 635 -4.49 -33.97 -1.98
C GLN A 635 -4.23 -32.76 -1.10
N SER A 636 -3.22 -31.95 -1.38
CA SER A 636 -2.91 -30.80 -0.54
C SER A 636 -2.38 -29.60 -1.31
N VAL A 637 -2.62 -28.41 -0.76
CA VAL A 637 -2.08 -27.14 -1.23
C VAL A 637 -1.62 -26.32 -0.04
N THR A 638 -0.37 -25.87 -0.08
CA THR A 638 0.20 -24.92 0.89
C THR A 638 0.65 -23.70 0.14
N THR A 639 0.06 -22.55 0.44
CA THR A 639 0.33 -21.31 -0.29
C THR A 639 0.05 -20.08 0.58
N GLN A 640 0.61 -18.96 0.17
CA GLN A 640 0.33 -17.64 0.72
C GLN A 640 -0.29 -16.78 -0.37
N VAL A 641 -1.48 -16.24 -0.12
CA VAL A 641 -2.22 -15.43 -1.11
C VAL A 641 -2.79 -14.17 -0.47
N LEU A 642 -2.78 -13.06 -1.21
CA LEU A 642 -3.46 -11.83 -0.83
C LEU A 642 -4.79 -11.77 -1.57
N VAL A 643 -5.89 -11.60 -0.83
CA VAL A 643 -7.25 -11.64 -1.39
C VAL A 643 -8.04 -10.45 -0.87
N ASP A 644 -8.89 -9.87 -1.72
CA ASP A 644 -9.81 -8.80 -1.34
C ASP A 644 -10.93 -9.32 -0.41
N ASN A 645 -11.44 -8.46 0.47
CA ASN A 645 -12.46 -8.85 1.44
C ASN A 645 -13.78 -9.27 0.76
N GLY A 646 -14.16 -10.53 0.95
CA GLY A 646 -15.39 -11.12 0.41
C GLY A 646 -15.25 -11.70 -0.99
N GLU A 647 -14.08 -11.56 -1.63
CA GLU A 647 -13.83 -12.10 -2.97
C GLU A 647 -13.30 -13.54 -2.91
N THR A 648 -13.61 -14.30 -3.96
CA THR A 648 -13.17 -15.70 -4.10
C THR A 648 -11.99 -15.77 -5.07
N VAL A 649 -10.89 -16.38 -4.62
CA VAL A 649 -9.73 -16.68 -5.49
C VAL A 649 -9.56 -18.19 -5.66
N VAL A 650 -9.11 -18.59 -6.85
CA VAL A 650 -8.69 -19.97 -7.13
C VAL A 650 -7.25 -20.13 -6.67
N LEU A 651 -7.00 -21.01 -5.70
CA LEU A 651 -5.65 -21.31 -5.23
C LEU A 651 -4.87 -22.18 -6.22
N GLY A 652 -5.59 -23.08 -6.90
CA GLY A 652 -5.03 -23.99 -7.88
C GLY A 652 -5.97 -25.15 -8.20
N GLY A 653 -5.51 -26.02 -9.08
CA GLY A 653 -6.23 -27.22 -9.48
C GLY A 653 -5.39 -28.22 -10.25
N ILE A 654 -5.93 -29.42 -10.43
CA ILE A 654 -5.32 -30.52 -11.17
C ILE A 654 -6.36 -31.04 -12.16
N TYR A 655 -5.97 -31.17 -13.42
CA TYR A 655 -6.77 -31.81 -14.47
C TYR A 655 -6.06 -33.07 -14.94
N GLU A 656 -6.77 -34.18 -14.91
CA GLU A 656 -6.29 -35.50 -15.34
C GLU A 656 -7.25 -36.09 -16.37
N GLN A 657 -6.68 -36.63 -17.45
CA GLN A 657 -7.44 -37.35 -18.46
C GLN A 657 -6.70 -38.63 -18.84
N THR A 658 -7.42 -39.77 -18.77
CA THR A 658 -6.92 -41.09 -19.15
C THR A 658 -7.71 -41.60 -20.35
N ASN A 659 -7.03 -41.83 -21.47
CA ASN A 659 -7.63 -42.39 -22.67
C ASN A 659 -6.98 -43.74 -23.01
N VAL A 660 -7.78 -44.80 -22.98
CA VAL A 660 -7.35 -46.17 -23.30
C VAL A 660 -8.16 -46.70 -24.47
N GLU A 661 -7.49 -46.99 -25.57
CA GLU A 661 -8.08 -47.68 -26.72
C GLU A 661 -7.44 -49.06 -26.90
N GLY A 662 -8.24 -50.11 -26.72
CA GLY A 662 -7.87 -51.50 -26.91
C GLY A 662 -8.58 -52.12 -28.10
N ARG A 663 -7.87 -52.91 -28.90
CA ARG A 663 -8.48 -53.67 -30.00
C ARG A 663 -7.86 -55.06 -30.10
N ARG A 664 -8.66 -56.10 -29.87
CA ARG A 664 -8.26 -57.51 -30.08
C ARG A 664 -8.94 -57.99 -31.35
N ARG A 665 -8.23 -58.71 -32.22
CA ARG A 665 -8.79 -59.12 -33.52
C ARG A 665 -8.16 -60.41 -34.02
N VAL A 666 -8.90 -61.12 -34.85
CA VAL A 666 -8.36 -62.24 -35.64
C VAL A 666 -7.49 -61.66 -36.75
N PRO A 667 -6.21 -62.07 -36.89
CA PRO A 667 -5.35 -61.64 -37.99
C PRO A 667 -6.01 -61.89 -39.35
N LEU A 668 -5.77 -61.00 -40.33
CA LEU A 668 -6.39 -60.99 -41.67
C LEU A 668 -7.91 -60.68 -41.67
N LEU A 669 -8.72 -61.46 -40.96
CA LEU A 669 -10.20 -61.35 -41.00
C LEU A 669 -10.73 -60.08 -40.32
N GLY A 670 -10.07 -59.63 -39.24
CA GLY A 670 -10.43 -58.37 -38.55
C GLY A 670 -10.08 -57.10 -39.33
N GLU A 671 -9.38 -57.20 -40.46
CA GLU A 671 -9.00 -56.05 -41.31
C GLU A 671 -9.89 -55.89 -42.54
N LEU A 672 -10.81 -56.82 -42.78
CA LEU A 672 -11.67 -56.77 -43.95
C LEU A 672 -12.60 -55.55 -43.92
N PRO A 673 -12.74 -54.80 -45.02
CA PRO A 673 -13.72 -53.73 -45.11
C PRO A 673 -15.14 -54.31 -44.93
N LEU A 674 -16.04 -53.53 -44.33
CA LEU A 674 -17.46 -53.86 -44.06
C LEU A 674 -17.72 -54.95 -43.01
N ILE A 675 -16.91 -56.01 -42.93
CA ILE A 675 -17.18 -57.17 -42.05
C ILE A 675 -16.13 -57.41 -40.96
N GLY A 676 -15.00 -56.68 -40.96
CA GLY A 676 -13.93 -56.87 -39.98
C GLY A 676 -14.37 -56.66 -38.53
N TRP A 677 -15.45 -55.91 -38.28
CA TRP A 677 -16.04 -55.72 -36.95
C TRP A 677 -16.60 -57.01 -36.33
N LEU A 678 -16.93 -58.03 -37.13
CA LEU A 678 -17.35 -59.35 -36.66
C LEU A 678 -16.20 -60.23 -36.16
N PHE A 679 -14.95 -59.81 -36.37
CA PHE A 679 -13.75 -60.56 -36.05
C PHE A 679 -12.81 -59.80 -35.10
N GLN A 680 -13.34 -58.80 -34.39
CA GLN A 680 -12.60 -58.00 -33.43
C GLN A 680 -13.46 -57.64 -32.21
N SER A 681 -12.81 -57.43 -31.07
CA SER A 681 -13.36 -56.72 -29.93
C SER A 681 -12.65 -55.39 -29.74
N THR A 682 -13.41 -54.37 -29.39
CA THR A 682 -12.92 -53.00 -29.17
C THR A 682 -13.30 -52.54 -27.77
N THR A 683 -12.33 -51.96 -27.08
CA THR A 683 -12.49 -51.32 -25.77
C THR A 683 -12.05 -49.88 -25.88
N LYS A 684 -12.87 -48.96 -25.40
CA LYS A 684 -12.54 -47.54 -25.32
C LYS A 684 -12.90 -47.03 -23.93
N VAL A 685 -11.95 -46.40 -23.25
CA VAL A 685 -12.12 -45.76 -21.94
C VAL A 685 -11.61 -44.33 -22.05
N ASP A 686 -12.40 -43.35 -21.60
CA ASP A 686 -12.05 -41.93 -21.49
C ASP A 686 -12.52 -41.43 -20.12
N ASP A 687 -11.60 -41.37 -19.18
CA ASP A 687 -11.86 -40.92 -17.81
C ASP A 687 -11.25 -39.54 -17.60
N ARG A 688 -12.04 -38.59 -17.11
CA ARG A 688 -11.62 -37.20 -16.84
C ARG A 688 -11.89 -36.84 -15.38
N SER A 689 -10.91 -36.21 -14.75
CA SER A 689 -10.99 -35.76 -13.36
C SER A 689 -10.44 -34.34 -13.23
N GLU A 690 -11.18 -33.46 -12.58
CA GLU A 690 -10.78 -32.08 -12.32
C GLU A 690 -10.93 -31.75 -10.83
N LEU A 691 -9.85 -31.27 -10.22
CA LEU A 691 -9.79 -30.77 -8.84
C LEU A 691 -9.57 -29.26 -8.88
N LEU A 692 -10.42 -28.49 -8.20
CA LEU A 692 -10.26 -27.05 -8.01
C LEU A 692 -10.39 -26.68 -6.54
N ILE A 693 -9.52 -25.79 -6.05
CA ILE A 693 -9.55 -25.29 -4.68
C ILE A 693 -9.74 -23.77 -4.70
N PHE A 694 -10.79 -23.31 -4.03
CA PHE A 694 -11.15 -21.91 -3.90
C PHE A 694 -11.03 -21.47 -2.44
N VAL A 695 -10.71 -20.20 -2.21
CA VAL A 695 -10.78 -19.59 -0.88
C VAL A 695 -11.50 -18.25 -0.94
N THR A 696 -12.25 -17.92 0.11
CA THR A 696 -12.97 -16.66 0.27
C THR A 696 -12.81 -16.19 1.71
N PRO A 697 -12.00 -15.14 1.97
CA PRO A 697 -11.97 -14.49 3.27
C PRO A 697 -13.09 -13.46 3.39
N LYS A 698 -13.60 -13.27 4.61
CA LYS A 698 -14.59 -12.24 4.93
C LYS A 698 -14.27 -11.64 6.30
N ILE A 699 -13.92 -10.36 6.33
CA ILE A 699 -13.72 -9.62 7.57
C ILE A 699 -15.08 -9.41 8.24
N LEU A 700 -15.20 -9.83 9.50
CA LEU A 700 -16.42 -9.66 10.29
C LEU A 700 -16.43 -8.25 10.88
N LYS A 701 -17.51 -7.51 10.63
CA LYS A 701 -17.77 -6.21 11.26
C LYS A 701 -18.39 -6.43 12.64
N GLU A 702 -17.99 -5.61 13.60
CA GLU A 702 -18.33 -5.71 15.03
C GLU A 702 -19.84 -5.60 15.33
N SER A 703 -20.67 -5.20 14.35
CA SER A 703 -22.13 -5.06 14.49
C SER A 703 -22.96 -6.33 14.26
N LEU A 704 -22.33 -7.48 14.01
CA LEU A 704 -23.05 -8.76 13.88
C LEU A 704 -23.05 -9.51 15.21
N SER A 705 -23.90 -9.05 16.13
CA SER A 705 -24.47 -9.95 17.13
C SER A 705 -25.27 -11.03 16.40
N MET A 706 -24.68 -12.21 16.23
CA MET A 706 -25.42 -13.41 15.88
C MET A 706 -26.48 -13.65 16.96
N HIS A 707 -27.75 -13.52 16.60
CA HIS A 707 -28.86 -14.14 17.32
C HIS A 707 -29.06 -15.56 16.80
#